data_AF-A0ABD3G0N0-F1
#
_entry.id   AF-A0ABD3G0N0-F1
#
_cell.length_a   1.000
_cell.length_b   1.000
_cell.length_c   1.000
_cell.angle_alpha   90.00
_cell.angle_beta   90.00
_cell.angle_gamma   90.00
#
_symmetry.space_group_name_H-M   'P 1'
#
loop_
_entity.id
_entity.type
_entity.pdbx_description
1 polymer ?
#
loop_
_entity_poly.entity_id
_entity_poly.type
_entity_poly.pdbx_seq_one_letter_code
_entity_poly.pdbx_strand_id
1 'polypeptide(L)'
;MNTEPIRAISPELNYESGKTLMEKGSQTLHEVMANRIERAKGRPLPEMEVRFSNLSLSADIVVADDQATKYELPTLTNELKKTLMGPKKLTVRKEILKNVSGRFTPGKITLLLGQPGSGKSALMKVLGGRFPMTKNITLEGDISFNSVSRGDLVDRLPQFVEYVGQRDYHSATLTVAEMLEFASKFCGGELLKQGKGMLDMSSRHDDFQALEDAKAIFAHYTDVVMKQYGLKICKDTIVGDAMLRGVSGGERKRVTTSEMEFGMKYVSLMDEIMWRTLHKTVVIALLQPSPEVFALFDDVMILNDGELMYHGPCSKVEGYFETLGFKCPPGRDIADYLLDLGAKQQHRYEVPHPVKQPRSARSQACQKRAASSMTQMKFVVTRFMQMYWCTPSYNLTRMYLAIFLALLLGLIFVGNSGFSSYSGLNSGVGMVFMVSLFSSMAVFQSVMPLSCAERAPYYRERAFQTYNAFWYFVSSTVVEIPYCFVSTFLFTFIFYYFVGFTGFTPAVLFWLACSLLVLMEVYLGQFFSFSPPAYAIPSAYTWLYDICPIKFPMSILIALVFSDCDHLPTWNEASQSYINVNSQVGCQPMTNAPETVEHITIKEYTEYFGFKHHQILRNFGITIGVIVLFRIWAALALRYINHQTKWSDTLYMLTTVRTGPIKLPLVASLASEMLTRSIEPIEIEEKITVL
;
A
#
# COMPACT_ATOMS: atom_id res chain seq x y z
N MET A 1 48.37 15.24 -47.87
CA MET A 1 48.55 15.20 -46.39
C MET A 1 47.26 14.66 -45.81
N ASN A 2 47.34 13.65 -44.94
CA ASN A 2 46.15 13.09 -44.29
C ASN A 2 45.84 13.92 -43.04
N THR A 3 44.63 14.46 -42.95
CA THR A 3 44.11 15.05 -41.71
C THR A 3 43.55 13.93 -40.84
N GLU A 4 44.29 13.53 -39.81
CA GLU A 4 43.78 12.62 -38.80
C GLU A 4 42.62 13.28 -38.00
N PRO A 5 41.58 12.53 -37.61
CA PRO A 5 40.54 13.07 -36.74
C PRO A 5 41.12 13.28 -35.34
N ILE A 6 41.00 14.49 -34.81
CA ILE A 6 41.48 14.84 -33.46
C ILE A 6 40.78 13.94 -32.43
N ARG A 7 41.52 13.01 -31.82
CA ARG A 7 41.05 12.24 -30.67
C ARG A 7 40.82 13.19 -29.50
N ALA A 8 39.55 13.53 -29.24
CA ALA A 8 39.16 14.28 -28.05
C ALA A 8 39.60 13.49 -26.81
N ILE A 9 40.52 14.05 -26.03
CA ILE A 9 41.08 13.42 -24.84
C ILE A 9 40.02 13.47 -23.72
N SER A 10 39.14 12.46 -23.71
CA SER A 10 38.21 12.25 -22.60
C SER A 10 39.00 12.11 -21.31
N PRO A 11 38.74 12.92 -20.27
CA PRO A 11 39.58 12.95 -19.07
C PRO A 11 39.58 11.59 -18.38
N GLU A 12 40.77 11.06 -18.11
CA GLU A 12 40.92 9.85 -17.30
C GLU A 12 40.35 10.08 -15.90
N LEU A 13 39.56 9.12 -15.43
CA LEU A 13 38.94 9.08 -14.11
C LEU A 13 39.36 7.76 -13.47
N ASN A 14 39.85 7.81 -12.23
CA ASN A 14 40.14 6.59 -11.50
C ASN A 14 38.83 5.94 -11.02
N TYR A 15 38.56 4.72 -11.50
CA TYR A 15 37.33 3.97 -11.26
C TYR A 15 37.32 3.20 -9.92
N GLU A 16 38.40 3.21 -9.13
CA GLU A 16 38.56 2.46 -7.86
C GLU A 16 37.54 2.83 -6.76
N SER A 17 36.82 3.96 -6.87
CA SER A 17 35.83 4.35 -5.86
C SER A 17 34.82 5.40 -6.34
N GLY A 18 33.66 5.47 -5.68
CA GLY A 18 32.74 6.60 -5.82
C GLY A 18 33.30 7.94 -5.34
N LYS A 19 34.43 7.97 -4.62
CA LYS A 19 35.12 9.21 -4.28
C LYS A 19 35.81 9.77 -5.53
N THR A 20 36.66 8.96 -6.18
CA THR A 20 37.51 9.31 -7.33
C THR A 20 36.71 9.56 -8.60
N LEU A 21 35.67 8.75 -8.86
CA LEU A 21 34.68 9.01 -9.92
C LEU A 21 34.12 10.44 -9.90
N MET A 22 33.94 10.98 -8.70
CA MET A 22 33.33 12.30 -8.45
C MET A 22 34.36 13.36 -8.04
N GLU A 23 35.63 13.24 -8.42
CA GLU A 23 36.65 14.29 -8.16
C GLU A 23 36.55 15.47 -9.14
N LYS A 24 36.21 15.21 -10.41
CA LYS A 24 36.05 16.25 -11.45
C LYS A 24 34.61 16.83 -11.51
N GLY A 25 33.84 16.66 -10.44
CA GLY A 25 32.43 17.07 -10.34
C GLY A 25 31.45 16.11 -11.05
N SER A 26 30.15 16.27 -10.75
CA SER A 26 29.10 15.39 -11.28
C SER A 26 28.86 15.57 -12.79
N GLN A 27 28.97 16.80 -13.31
CA GLN A 27 28.74 17.09 -14.73
C GLN A 27 29.74 16.31 -15.61
N THR A 28 31.04 16.46 -15.34
CA THR A 28 32.12 15.72 -16.01
C THR A 28 31.94 14.20 -15.90
N LEU A 29 31.46 13.69 -14.75
CA LEU A 29 31.19 12.27 -14.60
C LEU A 29 30.02 11.81 -15.48
N HIS A 30 28.92 12.55 -15.54
CA HIS A 30 27.77 12.22 -16.40
C HIS A 30 28.15 12.28 -17.89
N GLU A 31 28.97 13.25 -18.31
CA GLU A 31 29.50 13.34 -19.68
C GLU A 31 30.41 12.16 -20.04
N VAL A 32 31.33 11.78 -19.15
CA VAL A 32 32.20 10.60 -19.37
C VAL A 32 31.39 9.31 -19.32
N MET A 33 30.42 9.20 -18.40
CA MET A 33 29.52 8.04 -18.29
C MET A 33 28.67 7.88 -19.55
N ALA A 34 28.13 8.96 -20.11
CA ALA A 34 27.44 8.95 -21.40
C ALA A 34 28.39 8.46 -22.51
N ASN A 35 29.52 9.13 -22.71
CA ASN A 35 30.51 8.77 -23.73
C ASN A 35 30.99 7.31 -23.64
N ARG A 36 31.22 6.77 -22.43
CA ARG A 36 31.67 5.39 -22.22
C ARG A 36 30.55 4.39 -22.49
N ILE A 37 29.32 4.66 -22.03
CA ILE A 37 28.16 3.78 -22.26
C ILE A 37 27.75 3.76 -23.73
N GLU A 38 27.82 4.88 -24.45
CA GLU A 38 27.50 4.95 -25.88
C GLU A 38 28.51 4.17 -26.73
N ARG A 39 29.81 4.30 -26.44
CA ARG A 39 30.85 3.46 -27.06
C ARG A 39 30.60 1.98 -26.77
N ALA A 40 30.44 1.61 -25.50
CA ALA A 40 30.17 0.21 -25.10
C ALA A 40 28.89 -0.37 -25.71
N LYS A 41 27.88 0.45 -26.03
CA LYS A 41 26.63 0.04 -26.69
C LYS A 41 26.67 0.09 -28.22
N GLY A 42 27.67 0.73 -28.83
CA GLY A 42 27.73 0.98 -30.27
C GLY A 42 26.60 1.87 -30.82
N ARG A 43 25.90 2.62 -29.95
CA ARG A 43 24.76 3.48 -30.29
C ARG A 43 24.56 4.57 -29.23
N PRO A 44 23.99 5.74 -29.60
CA PRO A 44 23.69 6.80 -28.64
C PRO A 44 22.74 6.34 -27.53
N LEU A 45 22.73 7.07 -26.42
CA LEU A 45 21.81 6.83 -25.30
C LEU A 45 20.35 7.06 -25.73
N PRO A 46 19.42 6.21 -25.26
CA PRO A 46 18.00 6.40 -25.52
C PRO A 46 17.45 7.59 -24.73
N GLU A 47 17.24 8.70 -25.42
CA GLU A 47 16.49 9.86 -24.94
C GLU A 47 14.96 9.63 -25.02
N MET A 48 14.13 10.42 -24.34
CA MET A 48 12.65 10.27 -24.40
C MET A 48 11.87 11.59 -24.39
N GLU A 49 11.42 12.05 -25.56
CA GLU A 49 10.45 13.14 -25.70
C GLU A 49 9.07 12.71 -25.17
N VAL A 50 8.49 13.52 -24.29
CA VAL A 50 7.08 13.40 -23.84
C VAL A 50 6.23 14.38 -24.62
N ARG A 51 5.21 13.92 -25.34
CA ARG A 51 4.29 14.77 -26.12
C ARG A 51 2.84 14.45 -25.80
N PHE A 52 2.05 15.47 -25.53
CA PHE A 52 0.63 15.35 -25.22
C PHE A 52 -0.19 16.37 -26.00
N SER A 53 -1.38 15.98 -26.44
CA SER A 53 -2.28 16.86 -27.19
C SER A 53 -3.73 16.60 -26.82
N ASN A 54 -4.49 17.70 -26.72
CA ASN A 54 -5.89 17.73 -26.30
C ASN A 54 -6.21 17.05 -24.97
N LEU A 55 -5.26 17.03 -24.04
CA LEU A 55 -5.35 16.31 -22.78
C LEU A 55 -6.39 16.94 -21.83
N SER A 56 -7.56 16.31 -21.73
CA SER A 56 -8.59 16.66 -20.74
C SER A 56 -8.68 15.57 -19.67
N LEU A 57 -9.03 15.98 -18.46
CA LEU A 57 -9.22 15.09 -17.32
C LEU A 57 -10.45 15.56 -16.54
N SER A 58 -11.46 14.71 -16.40
CA SER A 58 -12.63 14.98 -15.56
C SER A 58 -12.83 13.87 -14.52
N ALA A 59 -13.45 14.22 -13.41
CA ALA A 59 -13.85 13.30 -12.36
C ALA A 59 -15.31 13.55 -11.94
N ASP A 60 -16.11 12.49 -11.98
CA ASP A 60 -17.52 12.47 -11.58
C ASP A 60 -17.62 12.28 -10.07
N ILE A 61 -17.71 13.41 -9.36
CA ILE A 61 -17.76 13.46 -7.90
C ILE A 61 -19.21 13.28 -7.46
N VAL A 62 -19.50 12.23 -6.69
CA VAL A 62 -20.79 12.07 -6.03
C VAL A 62 -20.84 13.01 -4.83
N VAL A 63 -21.60 14.08 -4.96
CA VAL A 63 -21.89 15.04 -3.90
C VAL A 63 -23.16 14.58 -3.16
N ALA A 64 -23.13 14.61 -1.83
CA ALA A 64 -24.33 14.46 -1.02
C ALA A 64 -25.13 15.78 -1.04
N ASP A 65 -26.39 15.73 -1.47
CA ASP A 65 -27.28 16.88 -1.46
C ASP A 65 -27.84 17.13 -0.05
N ASP A 66 -27.04 17.82 0.78
CA ASP A 66 -27.41 18.31 2.11
C ASP A 66 -28.21 19.64 2.06
N GLN A 67 -28.63 20.11 0.88
CA GLN A 67 -29.43 21.32 0.75
C GLN A 67 -30.92 21.00 0.58
N ALA A 68 -31.27 19.97 -0.20
CA ALA A 68 -32.66 19.51 -0.34
C ALA A 68 -33.27 18.99 0.99
N THR A 69 -32.45 18.53 1.93
CA THR A 69 -32.89 17.88 3.17
C THR A 69 -33.22 18.83 4.33
N LYS A 70 -32.85 20.12 4.26
CA LYS A 70 -32.95 21.06 5.40
C LYS A 70 -34.34 21.61 5.71
N TYR A 71 -35.34 21.36 4.88
CA TYR A 71 -36.67 21.99 4.99
C TYR A 71 -37.87 21.02 5.01
N GLU A 72 -37.66 19.70 4.94
CA GLU A 72 -38.75 18.72 5.10
C GLU A 72 -38.99 18.37 6.57
N LEU A 73 -40.21 18.60 7.07
CA LEU A 73 -40.61 18.21 8.44
C LEU A 73 -40.49 16.69 8.65
N PRO A 74 -39.97 16.22 9.80
CA PRO A 74 -39.80 14.80 10.11
C PRO A 74 -41.15 14.15 10.44
N THR A 75 -41.84 13.70 9.39
CA THR A 75 -43.07 12.89 9.47
C THR A 75 -42.78 11.45 9.08
N LEU A 76 -43.55 10.51 9.64
CA LEU A 76 -43.41 9.06 9.35
C LEU A 76 -43.46 8.74 7.84
N THR A 77 -44.27 9.48 7.09
CA THR A 77 -44.36 9.38 5.62
C THR A 77 -43.07 9.79 4.92
N ASN A 78 -42.37 10.82 5.42
CA ASN A 78 -41.13 11.31 4.81
C ASN A 78 -39.96 10.36 5.12
N GLU A 79 -39.85 9.83 6.33
CA GLU A 79 -38.83 8.83 6.68
C GLU A 79 -39.05 7.49 5.95
N LEU A 80 -40.30 7.03 5.84
CA LEU A 80 -40.62 5.84 5.05
C LEU A 80 -40.25 6.05 3.56
N LYS A 81 -40.48 7.26 3.02
CA LYS A 81 -40.12 7.63 1.65
C LYS A 81 -38.60 7.70 1.43
N LYS A 82 -37.82 8.24 2.38
CA LYS A 82 -36.34 8.19 2.38
C LYS A 82 -35.81 6.75 2.45
N THR A 83 -36.52 5.86 3.13
CA THR A 83 -36.16 4.45 3.27
C THR A 83 -36.45 3.66 1.99
N LEU A 84 -37.56 3.96 1.28
CA LEU A 84 -37.90 3.31 -0.01
C LEU A 84 -37.13 3.90 -1.20
N MET A 85 -36.93 5.22 -1.23
CA MET A 85 -36.16 5.93 -2.25
C MET A 85 -34.85 6.43 -1.64
N GLY A 86 -33.80 5.61 -1.75
CA GLY A 86 -32.45 5.98 -1.33
C GLY A 86 -31.97 7.30 -1.95
N PRO A 87 -31.03 8.00 -1.29
CA PRO A 87 -30.72 9.40 -1.59
C PRO A 87 -30.32 9.63 -3.04
N LYS A 88 -30.88 10.68 -3.65
CA LYS A 88 -30.50 11.15 -4.99
C LYS A 88 -29.03 11.60 -4.98
N LYS A 89 -28.15 10.73 -5.46
CA LYS A 89 -26.72 11.00 -5.60
C LYS A 89 -26.47 12.03 -6.70
N LEU A 90 -26.31 13.30 -6.32
CA LEU A 90 -25.96 14.37 -7.26
C LEU A 90 -24.53 14.15 -7.75
N THR A 91 -24.37 13.72 -9.00
CA THR A 91 -23.05 13.48 -9.58
C THR A 91 -22.61 14.73 -10.34
N VAL A 92 -21.55 15.37 -9.85
CA VAL A 92 -20.98 16.60 -10.42
C VAL A 92 -19.69 16.26 -11.16
N ARG A 93 -19.70 16.37 -12.50
CA ARG A 93 -18.49 16.23 -13.33
C ARG A 93 -17.60 17.45 -13.10
N LYS A 94 -16.46 17.27 -12.43
CA LYS A 94 -15.43 18.30 -12.26
C LYS A 94 -14.32 18.09 -13.28
N GLU A 95 -14.04 19.09 -14.11
CA GLU A 95 -12.85 19.11 -14.96
C GLU A 95 -11.63 19.58 -14.16
N ILE A 96 -10.50 18.90 -14.36
CA ILE A 96 -9.22 19.08 -13.66
C ILE A 96 -8.13 19.53 -14.65
N LEU A 97 -8.19 19.04 -15.89
CA LEU A 97 -7.40 19.51 -17.03
C LEU A 97 -8.36 19.73 -18.20
N LYS A 98 -8.20 20.85 -18.91
CA LYS A 98 -9.12 21.33 -19.95
C LYS A 98 -8.40 21.39 -21.30
N ASN A 99 -8.19 20.20 -21.87
CA ASN A 99 -7.76 20.04 -23.26
C ASN A 99 -6.37 20.70 -23.52
N VAL A 100 -5.40 20.33 -22.66
CA VAL A 100 -4.01 20.83 -22.59
C VAL A 100 -3.12 20.17 -23.65
N SER A 101 -2.16 20.89 -24.23
CA SER A 101 -1.21 20.33 -25.21
C SER A 101 0.22 20.81 -24.94
N GLY A 102 1.23 19.93 -25.10
CA GLY A 102 2.62 20.25 -24.77
C GLY A 102 3.62 19.20 -25.24
N ARG A 103 4.90 19.54 -25.08
CA ARG A 103 6.03 18.66 -25.44
C ARG A 103 7.23 18.97 -24.54
N PHE A 104 7.66 18.01 -23.73
CA PHE A 104 8.92 18.08 -22.99
C PHE A 104 9.99 17.32 -23.78
N THR A 105 11.06 18.02 -24.16
CA THR A 105 12.13 17.45 -25.00
C THR A 105 13.26 16.86 -24.17
N PRO A 106 14.07 15.94 -24.74
CA PRO A 106 15.34 15.54 -24.14
C PRO A 106 16.29 16.71 -23.87
N GLY A 107 17.20 16.52 -22.91
CA GLY A 107 18.27 17.46 -22.57
C GLY A 107 17.81 18.77 -21.91
N LYS A 108 16.51 19.05 -21.85
CA LYS A 108 15.92 20.25 -21.24
C LYS A 108 15.32 20.00 -19.86
N ILE A 109 15.32 21.07 -19.06
CA ILE A 109 14.59 21.19 -17.81
C ILE A 109 13.41 22.15 -18.03
N THR A 110 12.18 21.65 -17.88
CA THR A 110 10.94 22.44 -18.01
C THR A 110 10.35 22.78 -16.65
N LEU A 111 10.13 24.07 -16.39
CA LEU A 111 9.42 24.55 -15.20
C LEU A 111 7.89 24.43 -15.41
N LEU A 112 7.16 23.91 -14.42
CA LEU A 112 5.70 23.83 -14.43
C LEU A 112 5.11 24.78 -13.37
N LEU A 113 4.77 25.99 -13.80
CA LEU A 113 4.11 27.01 -12.96
C LEU A 113 2.58 26.87 -13.01
N GLY A 114 1.94 27.49 -12.02
CA GLY A 114 0.48 27.52 -11.87
C GLY A 114 0.08 27.55 -10.41
N GLN A 115 -1.14 28.01 -10.13
CA GLN A 115 -1.63 28.17 -8.75
C GLN A 115 -1.92 26.82 -8.06
N PRO A 116 -2.15 26.79 -6.73
CA PRO A 116 -2.72 25.62 -6.07
C PRO A 116 -4.04 25.22 -6.73
N GLY A 117 -4.26 23.92 -6.96
CA GLY A 117 -5.46 23.42 -7.65
C GLY A 117 -5.45 23.51 -9.19
N SER A 118 -4.56 24.28 -9.83
CA SER A 118 -4.54 24.50 -11.30
C SER A 118 -4.24 23.27 -12.19
N GLY A 119 -4.07 22.08 -11.60
CA GLY A 119 -3.86 20.83 -12.32
C GLY A 119 -2.42 20.32 -12.40
N LYS A 120 -1.39 21.09 -11.97
CA LYS A 120 0.05 20.72 -12.06
C LYS A 120 0.36 19.26 -11.71
N SER A 121 0.13 18.86 -10.46
CA SER A 121 0.41 17.51 -9.97
C SER A 121 -0.56 16.47 -10.53
N ALA A 122 -1.72 16.87 -11.07
CA ALA A 122 -2.61 15.97 -11.81
C ALA A 122 -2.01 15.67 -13.20
N LEU A 123 -1.52 16.68 -13.93
CA LEU A 123 -0.79 16.51 -15.20
C LEU A 123 0.43 15.61 -15.00
N MET A 124 1.26 15.85 -13.98
CA MET A 124 2.43 15.00 -13.72
C MET A 124 2.05 13.56 -13.34
N LYS A 125 1.02 13.34 -12.51
CA LYS A 125 0.52 11.98 -12.21
C LYS A 125 -0.09 11.31 -13.45
N VAL A 126 -0.70 12.07 -14.36
CA VAL A 126 -1.23 11.59 -15.64
C VAL A 126 -0.08 11.17 -16.58
N LEU A 127 0.95 12.00 -16.74
CA LEU A 127 2.11 11.71 -17.60
C LEU A 127 3.03 10.63 -17.02
N GLY A 128 3.15 10.52 -15.69
CA GLY A 128 3.87 9.44 -15.02
C GLY A 128 3.08 8.13 -14.88
N GLY A 129 1.84 8.06 -15.38
CA GLY A 129 0.99 6.87 -15.32
C GLY A 129 0.33 6.58 -13.96
N ARG A 130 0.56 7.43 -12.95
CA ARG A 130 0.17 7.23 -11.54
C ARG A 130 -1.20 7.81 -11.16
N PHE A 131 -1.92 8.47 -12.08
CA PHE A 131 -3.27 8.98 -11.82
C PHE A 131 -4.28 7.82 -11.77
N PRO A 132 -5.08 7.66 -10.70
CA PRO A 132 -5.93 6.49 -10.49
C PRO A 132 -7.16 6.50 -11.41
N MET A 133 -7.13 5.72 -12.50
CA MET A 133 -8.25 5.61 -13.44
C MET A 133 -9.34 4.68 -12.88
N THR A 134 -10.30 5.26 -12.16
CA THR A 134 -11.53 4.58 -11.72
C THR A 134 -12.67 4.82 -12.69
N LYS A 135 -13.81 4.13 -12.52
CA LYS A 135 -15.00 4.28 -13.40
C LYS A 135 -15.58 5.71 -13.44
N ASN A 136 -15.25 6.54 -12.45
CA ASN A 136 -15.71 7.93 -12.33
C ASN A 136 -14.75 8.93 -12.97
N ILE A 137 -13.69 8.49 -13.67
CA ILE A 137 -12.63 9.37 -14.16
C ILE A 137 -12.48 9.21 -15.68
N THR A 138 -12.72 10.30 -16.41
CA THR A 138 -12.58 10.36 -17.86
C THR A 138 -11.28 11.08 -18.21
N LEU A 139 -10.37 10.37 -18.88
CA LEU A 139 -9.22 10.98 -19.54
C LEU A 139 -9.49 11.01 -21.06
N GLU A 140 -9.37 12.20 -21.64
CA GLU A 140 -9.54 12.44 -23.07
C GLU A 140 -8.25 13.06 -23.63
N GLY A 141 -8.00 12.89 -24.94
CA GLY A 141 -6.77 13.35 -25.59
C GLY A 141 -5.63 12.31 -25.62
N ASP A 142 -4.60 12.63 -26.40
CA ASP A 142 -3.49 11.74 -26.70
C ASP A 142 -2.24 12.12 -25.89
N ILE A 143 -1.55 11.12 -25.35
CA ILE A 143 -0.20 11.23 -24.77
C ILE A 143 0.70 10.22 -25.49
N SER A 144 1.95 10.57 -25.73
CA SER A 144 2.95 9.75 -26.41
C SER A 144 4.37 10.01 -25.89
N PHE A 145 5.24 9.00 -26.04
CA PHE A 145 6.63 8.98 -25.62
C PHE A 145 7.45 8.48 -26.81
N ASN A 146 8.30 9.31 -27.41
CA ASN A 146 9.00 8.99 -28.68
C ASN A 146 8.08 8.39 -29.78
N SER A 147 6.86 8.94 -29.93
CA SER A 147 5.79 8.44 -30.83
C SER A 147 5.07 7.14 -30.41
N VAL A 148 5.45 6.50 -29.31
CA VAL A 148 4.68 5.39 -28.71
C VAL A 148 3.58 5.95 -27.82
N SER A 149 2.31 5.59 -28.02
CA SER A 149 1.21 6.12 -27.20
C SER A 149 1.28 5.68 -25.74
N ARG A 150 0.77 6.54 -24.84
CA ARG A 150 0.67 6.27 -23.42
C ARG A 150 -0.05 4.96 -23.14
N GLY A 151 -1.15 4.64 -23.84
CA GLY A 151 -1.98 3.46 -23.55
C GLY A 151 -1.17 2.16 -23.50
N ASP A 152 -0.12 2.13 -24.32
CA ASP A 152 0.79 1.00 -24.54
C ASP A 152 2.02 1.03 -23.64
N LEU A 153 2.34 2.22 -23.12
CA LEU A 153 3.37 2.42 -22.13
C LEU A 153 2.85 2.30 -20.69
N VAL A 154 1.58 2.57 -20.34
CA VAL A 154 1.10 2.71 -18.94
C VAL A 154 1.65 1.66 -17.98
N ASP A 155 1.53 0.36 -18.31
CA ASP A 155 2.00 -0.75 -17.45
C ASP A 155 3.54 -0.77 -17.25
N ARG A 156 4.30 -0.13 -18.16
CA ARG A 156 5.76 0.03 -18.15
C ARG A 156 6.20 1.48 -17.88
N LEU A 157 5.27 2.43 -17.76
CA LEU A 157 5.54 3.86 -17.71
C LEU A 157 6.37 4.25 -16.47
N PRO A 158 6.17 3.65 -15.27
CA PRO A 158 7.06 3.82 -14.12
C PRO A 158 8.49 3.26 -14.32
N GLN A 159 8.73 2.44 -15.34
CA GLN A 159 10.09 1.97 -15.67
C GLN A 159 10.91 3.09 -16.32
N PHE A 160 10.28 3.91 -17.18
CA PHE A 160 10.94 4.96 -17.97
C PHE A 160 10.74 6.38 -17.41
N VAL A 161 9.63 6.62 -16.70
CA VAL A 161 9.25 7.90 -16.10
C VAL A 161 9.29 7.81 -14.58
N GLU A 162 10.25 8.53 -14.00
CA GLU A 162 10.25 8.88 -12.59
C GLU A 162 9.17 9.92 -12.30
N TYR A 163 8.50 9.80 -11.14
CA TYR A 163 7.75 10.90 -10.54
C TYR A 163 8.07 10.97 -9.05
N VAL A 164 8.66 12.08 -8.62
CA VAL A 164 8.89 12.41 -7.21
C VAL A 164 7.72 13.24 -6.74
N GLY A 165 6.92 12.68 -5.84
CA GLY A 165 5.71 13.31 -5.34
C GLY A 165 5.99 14.34 -4.24
N GLN A 166 4.98 15.16 -3.94
CA GLN A 166 5.05 16.17 -2.88
C GLN A 166 5.32 15.56 -1.49
N ARG A 167 4.63 14.46 -1.14
CA ARG A 167 4.85 13.71 0.10
C ARG A 167 5.86 12.58 -0.10
N ASP A 168 6.80 12.46 0.84
CA ASP A 168 7.83 11.42 0.86
C ASP A 168 7.38 10.25 1.73
N TYR A 169 7.37 9.04 1.17
CA TYR A 169 6.96 7.82 1.88
C TYR A 169 8.09 6.81 1.90
N HIS A 170 8.56 6.46 3.09
CA HIS A 170 9.80 5.73 3.32
C HIS A 170 9.63 4.63 4.39
N SER A 171 10.47 3.61 4.34
CA SER A 171 10.57 2.64 5.45
C SER A 171 11.39 3.26 6.57
N ALA A 172 10.70 3.74 7.62
CA ALA A 172 11.29 4.53 8.70
C ALA A 172 12.49 3.85 9.38
N THR A 173 12.46 2.51 9.47
CA THR A 173 13.45 1.69 10.17
C THR A 173 14.73 1.41 9.39
N LEU A 174 14.77 1.66 8.07
CA LEU A 174 15.97 1.44 7.26
C LEU A 174 16.91 2.66 7.31
N THR A 175 18.21 2.43 7.23
CA THR A 175 19.18 3.48 6.98
C THR A 175 19.15 3.98 5.54
N VAL A 176 19.63 5.21 5.30
CA VAL A 176 19.79 5.76 3.96
C VAL A 176 20.67 4.86 3.08
N ALA A 177 21.76 4.30 3.62
CA ALA A 177 22.64 3.39 2.90
C ALA A 177 21.92 2.11 2.46
N GLU A 178 21.21 1.42 3.36
CA GLU A 178 20.44 0.22 3.04
C GLU A 178 19.34 0.48 2.00
N MET A 179 18.66 1.62 2.11
CA MET A 179 17.60 2.03 1.18
C MET A 179 18.13 2.29 -0.23
N LEU A 180 19.25 3.04 -0.37
CA LEU A 180 19.85 3.31 -1.66
C LEU A 180 20.54 2.08 -2.25
N GLU A 181 21.11 1.20 -1.42
CA GLU A 181 21.65 -0.08 -1.87
C GLU A 181 20.53 -1.03 -2.34
N PHE A 182 19.38 -1.05 -1.66
CA PHE A 182 18.17 -1.76 -2.09
C PHE A 182 17.69 -1.24 -3.45
N ALA A 183 17.47 0.07 -3.60
CA ALA A 183 17.04 0.68 -4.85
C ALA A 183 18.03 0.38 -6.00
N SER A 184 19.33 0.53 -5.74
CA SER A 184 20.41 0.21 -6.68
C SER A 184 20.40 -1.27 -7.11
N LYS A 185 20.25 -2.22 -6.18
CA LYS A 185 20.18 -3.66 -6.48
C LYS A 185 18.95 -4.05 -7.31
N PHE A 186 17.77 -3.52 -6.96
CA PHE A 186 16.52 -3.87 -7.65
C PHE A 186 16.36 -3.17 -9.00
N CYS A 187 16.72 -1.89 -9.10
CA CYS A 187 16.55 -1.09 -10.31
C CYS A 187 17.78 -1.13 -11.25
N GLY A 188 18.98 -1.35 -10.73
CA GLY A 188 20.22 -1.50 -11.51
C GLY A 188 20.54 -2.92 -11.98
N GLY A 189 19.92 -3.95 -11.39
CA GLY A 189 20.22 -5.36 -11.68
C GLY A 189 19.92 -5.82 -13.13
N GLU A 190 19.19 -5.04 -13.92
CA GLU A 190 18.94 -5.30 -15.33
C GLU A 190 20.05 -4.77 -16.25
N LEU A 191 20.75 -3.69 -15.86
CA LEU A 191 21.93 -3.18 -16.56
C LEU A 191 23.09 -4.17 -16.51
N LEU A 192 23.36 -4.78 -15.36
CA LEU A 192 24.36 -5.83 -15.20
C LEU A 192 24.05 -7.10 -16.02
N LYS A 193 22.78 -7.31 -16.39
CA LYS A 193 22.36 -8.39 -17.31
C LYS A 193 22.47 -7.98 -18.77
N GLN A 194 22.09 -6.75 -19.13
CA GLN A 194 22.35 -6.20 -20.46
C GLN A 194 23.86 -6.19 -20.77
N GLY A 195 24.70 -5.84 -19.80
CA GLY A 195 26.16 -5.94 -19.89
C GLY A 195 26.73 -7.36 -20.03
N LYS A 196 25.91 -8.41 -19.82
CA LYS A 196 26.24 -9.78 -20.25
C LYS A 196 25.83 -10.03 -21.70
N GLY A 197 24.61 -9.66 -22.10
CA GLY A 197 24.17 -9.77 -23.50
C GLY A 197 24.94 -8.89 -24.49
N MET A 198 25.66 -7.88 -24.01
CA MET A 198 26.58 -7.07 -24.82
C MET A 198 27.89 -7.81 -25.15
N LEU A 199 28.31 -8.80 -24.35
CA LEU A 199 29.50 -9.61 -24.62
C LEU A 199 29.32 -10.47 -25.88
N ASP A 200 28.09 -10.87 -26.21
CA ASP A 200 27.77 -11.66 -27.40
C ASP A 200 27.84 -10.83 -28.72
N MET A 201 28.02 -9.50 -28.63
CA MET A 201 28.07 -8.60 -29.80
C MET A 201 29.40 -7.81 -29.94
N SER A 202 30.22 -7.69 -28.90
CA SER A 202 31.41 -6.83 -28.90
C SER A 202 32.68 -7.56 -29.39
N SER A 203 32.91 -7.61 -30.70
CA SER A 203 34.09 -8.25 -31.31
C SER A 203 35.26 -7.27 -31.58
N ARG A 204 35.46 -6.27 -30.73
CA ARG A 204 36.53 -5.24 -30.86
C ARG A 204 37.16 -4.90 -29.51
N HIS A 205 38.46 -4.58 -29.54
CA HIS A 205 39.28 -4.42 -28.34
C HIS A 205 39.01 -3.11 -27.57
N ASP A 206 38.67 -2.01 -28.27
CA ASP A 206 38.32 -0.72 -27.64
C ASP A 206 36.95 -0.80 -26.91
N ASP A 207 36.01 -1.56 -27.45
CA ASP A 207 34.67 -1.75 -26.87
C ASP A 207 34.73 -2.51 -25.54
N PHE A 208 35.71 -3.42 -25.39
CA PHE A 208 35.94 -4.17 -24.15
C PHE A 208 36.37 -3.25 -23.00
N GLN A 209 37.33 -2.33 -23.24
CA GLN A 209 37.75 -1.35 -22.23
C GLN A 209 36.58 -0.44 -21.83
N ALA A 210 35.80 0.06 -22.80
CA ALA A 210 34.62 0.88 -22.51
C ALA A 210 33.56 0.11 -21.70
N LEU A 211 33.44 -1.20 -21.89
CA LEU A 211 32.54 -2.09 -21.15
C LEU A 211 33.04 -2.37 -19.71
N GLU A 212 34.35 -2.47 -19.49
CA GLU A 212 34.92 -2.60 -18.13
C GLU A 212 34.84 -1.29 -17.34
N ASP A 213 35.20 -0.17 -17.95
CA ASP A 213 34.98 1.18 -17.40
C ASP A 213 33.53 1.37 -16.96
N ALA A 214 32.56 1.01 -17.82
CA ALA A 214 31.14 1.11 -17.51
C ALA A 214 30.72 0.19 -16.35
N LYS A 215 31.23 -1.06 -16.28
CA LYS A 215 30.97 -1.97 -15.14
C LYS A 215 31.50 -1.38 -13.83
N ALA A 216 32.69 -0.77 -13.83
CA ALA A 216 33.28 -0.16 -12.65
C ALA A 216 32.49 1.08 -12.18
N ILE A 217 32.06 1.94 -13.12
CA ILE A 217 31.15 3.06 -12.82
C ILE A 217 29.84 2.54 -12.19
N PHE A 218 29.25 1.46 -12.72
CA PHE A 218 28.03 0.88 -12.16
C PHE A 218 28.23 0.22 -10.79
N ALA A 219 29.38 -0.39 -10.52
CA ALA A 219 29.69 -0.98 -9.21
C ALA A 219 29.70 0.07 -8.08
N HIS A 220 30.18 1.28 -8.36
CA HIS A 220 30.22 2.40 -7.41
C HIS A 220 29.09 3.42 -7.60
N TYR A 221 28.08 3.13 -8.42
CA TYR A 221 27.02 4.09 -8.74
C TYR A 221 26.20 4.51 -7.51
N THR A 222 26.02 3.61 -6.52
CA THR A 222 25.37 3.94 -5.24
C THR A 222 26.14 5.01 -4.46
N ASP A 223 27.47 4.93 -4.42
CA ASP A 223 28.34 5.94 -3.79
C ASP A 223 28.31 7.28 -4.55
N VAL A 224 28.32 7.21 -5.89
CA VAL A 224 28.21 8.37 -6.78
C VAL A 224 26.91 9.11 -6.52
N VAL A 225 25.77 8.41 -6.50
CA VAL A 225 24.44 8.96 -6.21
C VAL A 225 24.40 9.53 -4.78
N MET A 226 24.87 8.80 -3.77
CA MET A 226 24.91 9.26 -2.37
C MET A 226 25.76 10.53 -2.21
N LYS A 227 26.90 10.64 -2.92
CA LYS A 227 27.73 11.86 -2.96
C LYS A 227 27.07 12.99 -3.76
N GLN A 228 26.41 12.68 -4.88
CA GLN A 228 25.72 13.66 -5.74
C GLN A 228 24.57 14.35 -5.01
N TYR A 229 23.75 13.61 -4.25
CA TYR A 229 22.64 14.17 -3.47
C TYR A 229 23.06 14.69 -2.07
N GLY A 230 24.36 14.63 -1.73
CA GLY A 230 24.89 15.14 -0.45
C GLY A 230 24.54 14.29 0.78
N LEU A 231 24.07 13.05 0.60
CA LEU A 231 23.54 12.18 1.65
C LEU A 231 24.61 11.43 2.46
N LYS A 232 25.90 11.65 2.16
CA LYS A 232 27.01 10.93 2.79
C LYS A 232 27.08 11.10 4.33
N ILE A 233 26.60 12.23 4.85
CA ILE A 233 26.62 12.52 6.30
C ILE A 233 25.58 11.65 7.04
N CYS A 234 24.40 11.46 6.45
CA CYS A 234 23.28 10.70 7.02
C CYS A 234 23.19 9.25 6.51
N LYS A 235 24.25 8.72 5.89
CA LYS A 235 24.25 7.39 5.26
C LYS A 235 23.86 6.26 6.23
N ASP A 236 24.39 6.28 7.46
CA ASP A 236 24.14 5.26 8.50
C ASP A 236 22.97 5.66 9.42
N THR A 237 22.27 6.74 9.10
CA THR A 237 21.12 7.24 9.86
C THR A 237 19.84 6.61 9.31
N ILE A 238 18.95 6.16 10.21
CA ILE A 238 17.60 5.71 9.86
C ILE A 238 16.81 6.85 9.20
N VAL A 239 16.01 6.56 8.17
CA VAL A 239 15.23 7.59 7.47
C VAL A 239 14.17 8.20 8.39
N GLY A 240 13.54 7.38 9.25
CA GLY A 240 12.53 7.81 10.21
C GLY A 240 11.19 8.21 9.59
N ASP A 241 10.25 8.54 10.46
CA ASP A 241 8.90 9.04 10.15
C ASP A 241 8.49 10.12 11.17
N ALA A 242 7.19 10.30 11.42
CA ALA A 242 6.68 11.25 12.42
C ALA A 242 6.90 10.81 13.89
N MET A 243 7.09 9.51 14.15
CA MET A 243 7.24 8.93 15.49
C MET A 243 8.70 8.48 15.75
N LEU A 244 9.38 7.98 14.72
CA LEU A 244 10.76 7.51 14.77
C LEU A 244 11.70 8.60 14.22
N ARG A 245 12.45 9.27 15.11
CA ARG A 245 13.39 10.34 14.73
C ARG A 245 14.50 9.81 13.82
N GLY A 246 14.48 10.22 12.56
CA GLY A 246 15.51 9.94 11.55
C GLY A 246 16.15 11.19 10.96
N VAL A 247 16.30 11.21 9.64
CA VAL A 247 16.91 12.33 8.89
C VAL A 247 15.98 13.56 8.81
N SER A 248 16.53 14.75 8.56
CA SER A 248 15.73 15.97 8.43
C SER A 248 14.83 15.93 7.18
N GLY A 249 13.75 16.74 7.16
CA GLY A 249 12.81 16.77 6.02
C GLY A 249 13.50 17.07 4.67
N GLY A 250 14.47 17.99 4.64
CA GLY A 250 15.25 18.30 3.44
C GLY A 250 16.27 17.22 3.05
N GLU A 251 16.72 16.38 3.98
CA GLU A 251 17.48 15.17 3.66
C GLU A 251 16.55 14.09 3.13
N ARG A 252 15.43 13.81 3.81
CA ARG A 252 14.40 12.84 3.37
C ARG A 252 13.93 13.14 1.95
N LYS A 253 13.76 14.42 1.59
CA LYS A 253 13.40 14.85 0.23
C LYS A 253 14.45 14.45 -0.82
N ARG A 254 15.74 14.56 -0.46
CA ARG A 254 16.88 14.12 -1.29
C ARG A 254 17.05 12.59 -1.29
N VAL A 255 16.63 11.90 -0.22
CA VAL A 255 16.54 10.42 -0.18
C VAL A 255 15.48 9.93 -1.16
N THR A 256 14.28 10.53 -1.20
CA THR A 256 13.24 10.19 -2.19
C THR A 256 13.75 10.34 -3.63
N THR A 257 14.47 11.44 -3.94
CA THR A 257 15.01 11.65 -5.28
C THR A 257 16.13 10.68 -5.62
N SER A 258 17.03 10.39 -4.67
CA SER A 258 18.13 9.45 -4.92
C SER A 258 17.69 7.98 -4.98
N GLU A 259 16.62 7.58 -4.27
CA GLU A 259 15.94 6.29 -4.43
C GLU A 259 15.38 6.14 -5.87
N MET A 260 14.75 7.20 -6.39
CA MET A 260 14.02 7.18 -7.66
C MET A 260 14.90 7.40 -8.91
N GLU A 261 16.08 8.02 -8.74
CA GLU A 261 17.12 8.15 -9.77
C GLU A 261 17.62 6.77 -10.27
N PHE A 262 17.61 5.74 -9.42
CA PHE A 262 18.04 4.39 -9.80
C PHE A 262 17.11 3.74 -10.84
N GLY A 263 17.71 3.16 -11.88
CA GLY A 263 17.01 2.37 -12.90
C GLY A 263 16.61 3.13 -14.16
N MET A 264 17.59 3.77 -14.83
CA MET A 264 17.53 4.21 -16.23
C MET A 264 16.23 4.95 -16.61
N LYS A 265 15.87 5.94 -15.79
CA LYS A 265 14.75 6.86 -16.03
C LYS A 265 15.15 7.87 -17.11
N TYR A 266 14.36 7.97 -18.18
CA TYR A 266 14.61 8.93 -19.28
C TYR A 266 13.86 10.24 -19.06
N VAL A 267 12.78 10.19 -18.27
CA VAL A 267 12.02 11.37 -17.83
C VAL A 267 11.96 11.40 -16.32
N SER A 268 12.12 12.57 -15.72
CA SER A 268 11.90 12.83 -14.30
C SER A 268 10.85 13.93 -14.12
N LEU A 269 9.79 13.65 -13.36
CA LEU A 269 8.69 14.57 -13.04
C LEU A 269 8.72 14.87 -11.53
N MET A 270 8.86 16.13 -11.12
CA MET A 270 9.16 16.46 -9.72
C MET A 270 8.16 17.50 -9.17
N ASP A 271 7.40 17.16 -8.11
CA ASP A 271 6.70 18.15 -7.29
C ASP A 271 7.68 18.72 -6.24
N GLU A 272 7.89 20.03 -6.28
CA GLU A 272 8.52 20.85 -5.22
C GLU A 272 10.01 20.55 -4.90
N ILE A 273 10.76 19.96 -5.84
CA ILE A 273 12.22 19.76 -5.74
C ILE A 273 12.93 20.27 -6.99
N MET A 274 13.88 21.18 -6.86
CA MET A 274 14.84 21.46 -7.94
C MET A 274 16.02 20.48 -7.89
N TRP A 275 16.25 19.73 -8.97
CA TRP A 275 17.51 19.02 -9.21
C TRP A 275 17.87 19.03 -10.70
N ARG A 276 19.16 18.98 -11.03
CA ARG A 276 19.64 18.92 -12.43
C ARG A 276 20.35 17.58 -12.66
N THR A 277 19.73 16.71 -13.48
CA THR A 277 20.34 15.48 -14.00
C THR A 277 20.49 15.60 -15.51
N LEU A 278 21.68 15.31 -16.04
CA LEU A 278 22.01 15.44 -17.45
C LEU A 278 21.42 14.29 -18.29
N HIS A 279 21.23 14.52 -19.59
CA HIS A 279 20.69 13.54 -20.58
C HIS A 279 19.30 12.95 -20.26
N LYS A 280 18.50 13.61 -19.40
CA LYS A 280 17.08 13.30 -19.16
C LYS A 280 16.18 14.44 -19.64
N THR A 281 14.90 14.14 -19.84
CA THR A 281 13.85 15.17 -19.85
C THR A 281 13.41 15.40 -18.41
N VAL A 282 13.59 16.62 -17.89
CA VAL A 282 13.24 16.94 -16.50
C VAL A 282 12.09 17.94 -16.48
N VAL A 283 11.06 17.69 -15.68
CA VAL A 283 9.91 18.58 -15.49
C VAL A 283 9.70 18.81 -14.01
N ILE A 284 9.71 20.08 -13.58
CA ILE A 284 9.66 20.42 -12.15
C ILE A 284 8.52 21.39 -11.91
N ALA A 285 7.55 20.99 -11.07
CA ALA A 285 6.54 21.91 -10.56
C ALA A 285 7.08 22.62 -9.31
N LEU A 286 7.19 23.94 -9.37
CA LEU A 286 7.49 24.80 -8.24
C LEU A 286 6.31 25.76 -8.03
N LEU A 287 6.03 26.14 -6.78
CA LEU A 287 4.98 27.11 -6.49
C LEU A 287 5.46 28.54 -6.71
N GLN A 288 6.60 28.93 -6.12
CA GLN A 288 7.23 30.24 -6.26
C GLN A 288 8.77 30.09 -6.26
N PRO A 289 9.41 29.85 -7.43
CA PRO A 289 10.87 29.92 -7.55
C PRO A 289 11.38 31.36 -7.45
N SER A 290 12.61 31.54 -6.96
CA SER A 290 13.31 32.84 -7.02
C SER A 290 13.82 33.13 -8.45
N PRO A 291 14.22 34.38 -8.78
CA PRO A 291 14.74 34.70 -10.12
C PRO A 291 15.94 33.84 -10.53
N GLU A 292 16.85 33.58 -9.58
CA GLU A 292 18.02 32.72 -9.76
C GLU A 292 17.64 31.27 -10.08
N VAL A 293 16.58 30.76 -9.45
CA VAL A 293 16.04 29.42 -9.70
C VAL A 293 15.31 29.38 -11.04
N PHE A 294 14.52 30.40 -11.38
CA PHE A 294 13.83 30.51 -12.66
C PHE A 294 14.83 30.50 -13.85
N ALA A 295 15.97 31.18 -13.70
CA ALA A 295 17.04 31.24 -14.70
C ALA A 295 17.76 29.89 -14.97
N LEU A 296 17.49 28.83 -14.19
CA LEU A 296 18.06 27.49 -14.40
C LEU A 296 17.22 26.59 -15.33
N PHE A 297 16.06 27.07 -15.79
CA PHE A 297 15.12 26.34 -16.64
C PHE A 297 15.16 26.80 -18.10
N ASP A 298 15.09 25.85 -19.03
CA ASP A 298 15.15 26.11 -20.47
C ASP A 298 13.78 26.54 -21.02
N ASP A 299 12.73 25.81 -20.64
CA ASP A 299 11.33 26.03 -21.02
C ASP A 299 10.44 26.17 -19.77
N VAL A 300 9.29 26.84 -19.91
CA VAL A 300 8.26 26.96 -18.88
C VAL A 300 6.88 26.63 -19.44
N MET A 301 6.10 25.86 -18.68
CA MET A 301 4.67 25.59 -18.87
C MET A 301 3.88 26.28 -17.75
N ILE A 302 2.79 26.97 -18.10
CA ILE A 302 1.95 27.68 -17.13
C ILE A 302 0.52 27.15 -17.20
N LEU A 303 0.03 26.58 -16.10
CA LEU A 303 -1.35 26.09 -15.97
C LEU A 303 -2.19 26.99 -15.05
N ASN A 304 -3.43 27.29 -15.48
CA ASN A 304 -4.41 27.98 -14.65
C ASN A 304 -5.79 27.32 -14.78
N ASP A 305 -6.41 26.97 -13.65
CA ASP A 305 -7.67 26.20 -13.55
C ASP A 305 -7.82 25.08 -14.60
N GLY A 306 -6.76 24.29 -14.81
CA GLY A 306 -6.71 23.20 -15.78
C GLY A 306 -6.48 23.60 -17.25
N GLU A 307 -6.52 24.89 -17.60
CA GLU A 307 -6.12 25.41 -18.93
C GLU A 307 -4.62 25.69 -19.01
N LEU A 308 -4.12 25.77 -20.25
CA LEU A 308 -2.76 26.15 -20.57
C LEU A 308 -2.70 27.64 -20.98
N MET A 309 -1.88 28.43 -20.28
CA MET A 309 -1.65 29.84 -20.62
C MET A 309 -0.47 30.02 -21.59
N TYR A 310 0.62 29.30 -21.36
CA TYR A 310 1.85 29.34 -22.18
C TYR A 310 2.61 28.01 -22.05
N HIS A 311 3.35 27.65 -23.10
CA HIS A 311 4.37 26.61 -23.08
C HIS A 311 5.47 26.91 -24.11
N GLY A 312 6.70 27.12 -23.65
CA GLY A 312 7.85 27.42 -24.50
C GLY A 312 9.04 27.96 -23.72
N PRO A 313 10.09 28.48 -24.39
CA PRO A 313 11.32 28.95 -23.74
C PRO A 313 11.09 30.01 -22.67
N CYS A 314 11.82 29.91 -21.55
CA CYS A 314 11.78 30.90 -20.47
C CYS A 314 12.10 32.32 -20.98
N SER A 315 13.09 32.45 -21.85
CA SER A 315 13.52 33.72 -22.47
C SER A 315 12.51 34.37 -23.42
N LYS A 316 11.35 33.73 -23.68
CA LYS A 316 10.28 34.26 -24.55
C LYS A 316 8.95 34.48 -23.82
N VAL A 317 8.86 34.11 -22.54
CA VAL A 317 7.59 34.14 -21.81
C VAL A 317 7.07 35.57 -21.62
N GLU A 318 7.93 36.53 -21.27
CA GLU A 318 7.53 37.92 -21.08
C GLU A 318 6.99 38.52 -22.38
N GLY A 319 7.74 38.43 -23.48
CA GLY A 319 7.32 38.96 -24.78
C GLY A 319 6.03 38.32 -25.32
N TYR A 320 5.77 37.04 -25.03
CA TYR A 320 4.48 36.42 -25.33
C TYR A 320 3.34 37.09 -24.58
N PHE A 321 3.48 37.28 -23.26
CA PHE A 321 2.47 37.96 -22.47
C PHE A 321 2.34 39.45 -22.85
N GLU A 322 3.42 40.14 -23.21
CA GLU A 322 3.35 41.50 -23.76
C GLU A 322 2.53 41.57 -25.07
N THR A 323 2.66 40.59 -25.97
CA THR A 323 1.84 40.53 -27.19
C THR A 323 0.37 40.20 -26.94
N LEU A 324 0.07 39.50 -25.84
CA LEU A 324 -1.30 39.29 -25.36
C LEU A 324 -1.86 40.49 -24.57
N GLY A 325 -1.03 41.48 -24.27
CA GLY A 325 -1.43 42.64 -23.50
C GLY A 325 -1.17 42.54 -21.99
N PHE A 326 -0.02 42.01 -21.56
CA PHE A 326 0.37 41.99 -20.15
C PHE A 326 1.84 42.33 -19.96
N LYS A 327 2.18 43.24 -19.04
CA LYS A 327 3.58 43.67 -18.80
C LYS A 327 4.02 43.49 -17.35
N CYS A 328 5.22 42.92 -17.15
CA CYS A 328 5.86 42.79 -15.84
C CYS A 328 6.36 44.15 -15.33
N PRO A 329 6.05 44.58 -14.09
CA PRO A 329 6.59 45.82 -13.51
C PRO A 329 8.06 45.67 -13.10
N PRO A 330 8.88 46.73 -13.24
CA PRO A 330 10.28 46.68 -12.81
C PRO A 330 10.38 46.40 -11.31
N GLY A 331 11.08 45.32 -10.94
CA GLY A 331 11.26 44.88 -9.56
C GLY A 331 10.24 43.87 -9.02
N ARG A 332 9.25 43.43 -9.83
CA ARG A 332 8.48 42.21 -9.54
C ARG A 332 9.31 40.99 -9.96
N ASP A 333 9.25 39.90 -9.21
CA ASP A 333 9.79 38.62 -9.67
C ASP A 333 8.95 38.06 -10.85
N ILE A 334 9.64 37.43 -11.80
CA ILE A 334 9.04 36.92 -13.04
C ILE A 334 8.09 35.74 -12.80
N ALA A 335 8.42 34.82 -11.88
CA ALA A 335 7.55 33.67 -11.61
C ALA A 335 6.29 34.10 -10.85
N ASP A 336 6.45 34.96 -9.86
CA ASP A 336 5.36 35.63 -9.14
C ASP A 336 4.42 36.38 -10.10
N TYR A 337 4.96 37.16 -11.03
CA TYR A 337 4.20 37.83 -12.09
C TYR A 337 3.39 36.83 -12.94
N LEU A 338 4.02 35.76 -13.42
CA LEU A 338 3.38 34.73 -14.24
C LEU A 338 2.28 33.95 -13.49
N LEU A 339 2.36 33.88 -12.16
CA LEU A 339 1.33 33.30 -11.29
C LEU A 339 0.19 34.29 -11.01
N ASP A 340 0.49 35.57 -10.87
CA ASP A 340 -0.48 36.66 -10.72
C ASP A 340 -1.33 36.86 -11.99
N LEU A 341 -0.78 36.61 -13.19
CA LEU A 341 -1.56 36.53 -14.42
C LEU A 341 -2.60 35.40 -14.40
N GLY A 342 -2.38 34.34 -13.62
CA GLY A 342 -3.39 33.31 -13.37
C GLY A 342 -4.43 33.71 -12.31
N ALA A 343 -4.19 34.79 -11.55
CA ALA A 343 -4.98 35.18 -10.40
C ALA A 343 -6.11 36.16 -10.77
N LYS A 344 -6.97 36.43 -9.79
CA LYS A 344 -7.80 37.65 -9.77
C LYS A 344 -6.97 38.96 -9.83
N GLN A 345 -5.64 38.89 -9.70
CA GLN A 345 -4.70 40.01 -9.82
C GLN A 345 -4.30 40.35 -11.26
N GLN A 346 -4.66 39.52 -12.26
CA GLN A 346 -4.34 39.70 -13.68
C GLN A 346 -4.53 41.16 -14.17
N HIS A 347 -5.64 41.80 -13.77
CA HIS A 347 -6.00 43.19 -14.09
C HIS A 347 -4.93 44.24 -13.77
N ARG A 348 -3.97 43.95 -12.87
CA ARG A 348 -2.87 44.86 -12.49
C ARG A 348 -1.81 45.00 -13.58
N TYR A 349 -1.83 44.12 -14.57
CA TYR A 349 -0.79 43.98 -15.60
C TYR A 349 -1.30 44.26 -17.02
N GLU A 350 -2.60 44.49 -17.17
CA GLU A 350 -3.31 44.53 -18.46
C GLU A 350 -3.02 45.79 -19.30
N VAL A 351 -2.78 45.54 -20.58
CA VAL A 351 -2.79 46.45 -21.73
C VAL A 351 -3.51 45.72 -22.90
N PRO A 352 -3.97 46.40 -23.98
CA PRO A 352 -5.03 45.80 -24.82
C PRO A 352 -4.55 45.20 -26.17
N HIS A 353 -4.70 43.88 -26.42
CA HIS A 353 -4.73 43.24 -27.77
C HIS A 353 -5.39 41.82 -27.81
N PRO A 354 -5.73 41.21 -28.98
CA PRO A 354 -6.76 40.14 -29.05
C PRO A 354 -6.46 38.77 -29.78
N VAL A 355 -7.03 37.67 -29.23
CA VAL A 355 -7.53 36.40 -29.87
C VAL A 355 -6.61 35.14 -30.05
N LYS A 356 -7.22 33.92 -30.06
CA LYS A 356 -6.65 32.52 -29.95
C LYS A 356 -6.87 31.61 -31.21
N GLN A 357 -6.19 30.44 -31.31
CA GLN A 357 -6.49 29.29 -32.23
C GLN A 357 -6.16 27.86 -31.67
N PRO A 358 -6.62 26.70 -32.26
CA PRO A 358 -6.53 25.35 -31.64
C PRO A 358 -6.19 24.05 -32.50
N ARG A 359 -5.37 23.12 -31.93
CA ARG A 359 -5.58 21.64 -31.64
C ARG A 359 -5.61 20.44 -32.67
N SER A 360 -4.54 19.58 -32.63
CA SER A 360 -4.43 18.06 -32.42
C SER A 360 -5.02 16.90 -33.33
N ALA A 361 -4.34 15.71 -33.35
CA ALA A 361 -4.90 14.31 -33.21
C ALA A 361 -3.89 13.07 -33.24
N ARG A 362 -4.04 12.04 -32.34
CA ARG A 362 -3.73 10.55 -32.42
C ARG A 362 -2.26 9.97 -32.41
N SER A 363 -1.92 8.66 -32.18
CA SER A 363 -2.42 7.49 -31.35
C SER A 363 -1.53 6.18 -31.47
N GLN A 364 -1.70 5.11 -30.62
CA GLN A 364 -1.15 3.68 -30.67
C GLN A 364 0.38 3.41 -30.37
N ALA A 365 1.00 2.21 -30.15
CA ALA A 365 0.74 0.75 -29.85
C ALA A 365 2.04 0.10 -29.19
N CYS A 366 2.21 -1.05 -28.47
CA CYS A 366 1.41 -2.00 -27.62
C CYS A 366 2.28 -2.89 -26.62
N GLN A 367 1.67 -3.82 -25.85
CA GLN A 367 2.20 -4.94 -24.98
C GLN A 367 2.77 -4.72 -23.54
N LYS A 368 3.01 -5.82 -22.75
CA LYS A 368 2.36 -6.00 -21.42
C LYS A 368 3.11 -6.48 -20.13
N ARG A 369 4.42 -6.80 -20.06
CA ARG A 369 5.25 -6.98 -18.79
C ARG A 369 6.68 -7.52 -19.07
N ALA A 370 7.58 -7.47 -18.08
CA ALA A 370 9.02 -7.80 -18.24
C ALA A 370 9.62 -8.92 -17.35
N ALA A 371 9.35 -8.97 -16.03
CA ALA A 371 10.10 -9.83 -15.10
C ALA A 371 9.46 -11.21 -14.81
N SER A 372 10.27 -12.27 -14.70
CA SER A 372 9.78 -13.64 -14.46
C SER A 372 9.20 -13.86 -13.06
N SER A 373 8.15 -14.69 -12.96
CA SER A 373 7.38 -14.90 -11.72
C SER A 373 8.23 -15.47 -10.57
N MET A 374 9.13 -16.42 -10.86
CA MET A 374 10.01 -17.04 -9.86
C MET A 374 10.99 -16.05 -9.22
N THR A 375 11.44 -15.06 -10.00
CA THR A 375 12.33 -13.99 -9.48
C THR A 375 11.59 -13.12 -8.49
N GLN A 376 10.34 -12.76 -8.80
CA GLN A 376 9.49 -11.95 -7.91
C GLN A 376 9.25 -12.64 -6.56
N MET A 377 8.92 -13.94 -6.58
CA MET A 377 8.73 -14.74 -5.36
C MET A 377 9.92 -14.65 -4.42
N LYS A 378 11.14 -14.98 -4.90
CA LYS A 378 12.32 -15.10 -4.04
C LYS A 378 12.62 -13.81 -3.27
N PHE A 379 12.59 -12.66 -3.94
CA PHE A 379 12.98 -11.40 -3.32
C PHE A 379 11.94 -10.84 -2.36
N VAL A 380 10.64 -11.01 -2.64
CA VAL A 380 9.58 -10.54 -1.72
C VAL A 380 9.58 -11.39 -0.43
N VAL A 381 9.81 -12.71 -0.52
CA VAL A 381 9.94 -13.59 0.67
C VAL A 381 11.15 -13.17 1.51
N THR A 382 12.32 -12.92 0.91
CA THR A 382 13.50 -12.46 1.65
C THR A 382 13.25 -11.13 2.37
N ARG A 383 12.58 -10.16 1.71
CA ARG A 383 12.24 -8.87 2.34
C ARG A 383 11.37 -9.04 3.58
N PHE A 384 10.32 -9.86 3.50
CA PHE A 384 9.44 -10.11 4.65
C PHE A 384 10.19 -10.74 5.83
N MET A 385 11.06 -11.74 5.56
CA MET A 385 11.90 -12.36 6.59
C MET A 385 12.82 -11.34 7.28
N GLN A 386 13.48 -10.45 6.51
CA GLN A 386 14.33 -9.40 7.06
C GLN A 386 13.53 -8.38 7.89
N MET A 387 12.36 -7.96 7.40
CA MET A 387 11.47 -7.02 8.11
C MET A 387 11.02 -7.57 9.47
N TYR A 388 10.63 -8.84 9.53
CA TYR A 388 10.22 -9.49 10.78
C TYR A 388 11.39 -9.67 11.76
N TRP A 389 12.60 -9.92 11.25
CA TRP A 389 13.81 -10.00 12.08
C TRP A 389 14.21 -8.62 12.64
N CYS A 390 14.14 -7.57 11.82
CA CYS A 390 14.41 -6.19 12.19
C CYS A 390 13.28 -5.51 12.98
N THR A 391 12.18 -6.21 13.26
CA THR A 391 11.09 -5.76 14.15
C THR A 391 11.10 -6.57 15.46
N PRO A 392 12.13 -6.39 16.32
CA PRO A 392 12.30 -7.22 17.52
C PRO A 392 11.17 -7.02 18.54
N SER A 393 10.51 -5.85 18.57
CA SER A 393 9.37 -5.59 19.45
C SER A 393 8.25 -6.63 19.25
N TYR A 394 7.76 -6.81 18.03
CA TYR A 394 6.70 -7.79 17.71
C TYR A 394 7.11 -9.22 18.11
N ASN A 395 8.28 -9.67 17.64
CA ASN A 395 8.70 -11.05 17.84
C ASN A 395 9.13 -11.37 19.28
N LEU A 396 9.87 -10.47 19.96
CA LEU A 396 10.25 -10.67 21.37
C LEU A 396 9.05 -10.56 22.31
N THR A 397 8.10 -9.64 22.08
CA THR A 397 6.86 -9.60 22.87
C THR A 397 6.08 -10.90 22.73
N ARG A 398 6.03 -11.52 21.54
CA ARG A 398 5.38 -12.83 21.38
C ARG A 398 6.14 -13.97 22.09
N MET A 399 7.48 -13.97 22.12
CA MET A 399 8.26 -14.93 22.91
C MET A 399 8.03 -14.75 24.41
N TYR A 400 8.08 -13.50 24.89
CA TYR A 400 7.89 -13.16 26.30
C TYR A 400 6.48 -13.51 26.78
N LEU A 401 5.44 -13.16 26.03
CA LEU A 401 4.06 -13.51 26.34
C LEU A 401 3.85 -15.04 26.33
N ALA A 402 4.47 -15.77 25.42
CA ALA A 402 4.41 -17.24 25.40
C ALA A 402 5.02 -17.85 26.68
N ILE A 403 6.19 -17.39 27.11
CA ILE A 403 6.84 -17.86 28.36
C ILE A 403 6.01 -17.46 29.59
N PHE A 404 5.58 -16.20 29.67
CA PHE A 404 4.78 -15.68 30.78
C PHE A 404 3.45 -16.43 30.93
N LEU A 405 2.72 -16.65 29.82
CA LEU A 405 1.45 -17.36 29.82
C LEU A 405 1.62 -18.85 30.13
N ALA A 406 2.69 -19.49 29.65
CA ALA A 406 3.01 -20.88 29.98
C ALA A 406 3.27 -21.08 31.48
N LEU A 407 4.01 -20.16 32.11
CA LEU A 407 4.25 -20.17 33.56
C LEU A 407 2.98 -19.84 34.35
N LEU A 408 2.25 -18.78 33.98
CA LEU A 408 1.02 -18.36 34.66
C LEU A 408 -0.05 -19.47 34.65
N LEU A 409 -0.34 -20.02 33.47
CA LEU A 409 -1.36 -21.06 33.33
C LEU A 409 -0.84 -22.42 33.82
N GLY A 410 0.44 -22.71 33.69
CA GLY A 410 1.07 -23.90 34.28
C GLY A 410 0.95 -23.92 35.81
N LEU A 411 1.22 -22.80 36.48
CA LEU A 411 1.09 -22.67 37.94
C LEU A 411 -0.35 -22.90 38.44
N ILE A 412 -1.36 -22.49 37.66
CA ILE A 412 -2.79 -22.64 38.04
C ILE A 412 -3.22 -24.13 38.06
N PHE A 413 -2.59 -24.98 37.25
CA PHE A 413 -2.96 -26.40 37.11
C PHE A 413 -1.86 -27.38 37.58
N VAL A 414 -0.79 -26.88 38.20
CA VAL A 414 0.26 -27.69 38.84
C VAL A 414 -0.35 -28.61 39.92
N GLY A 415 0.11 -29.86 39.96
CA GLY A 415 -0.28 -30.83 41.00
C GLY A 415 -1.65 -31.50 40.82
N ASN A 416 -2.34 -31.27 39.69
CA ASN A 416 -3.69 -31.78 39.44
C ASN A 416 -3.70 -33.27 39.03
N SER A 417 -3.32 -34.15 39.96
CA SER A 417 -3.09 -35.61 39.75
C SER A 417 -4.36 -36.43 39.44
N GLY A 418 -5.54 -35.81 39.40
CA GLY A 418 -6.85 -36.46 39.36
C GLY A 418 -7.50 -36.64 37.98
N PHE A 419 -6.75 -36.57 36.86
CA PHE A 419 -7.29 -36.64 35.49
C PHE A 419 -8.07 -37.94 35.16
N SER A 420 -7.91 -39.00 35.97
CA SER A 420 -8.71 -40.24 35.89
C SER A 420 -10.16 -40.09 36.35
N SER A 421 -10.49 -39.02 37.07
CA SER A 421 -11.86 -38.71 37.51
C SER A 421 -12.60 -37.89 36.47
N TYR A 422 -13.93 -38.06 36.35
CA TYR A 422 -14.76 -37.26 35.43
C TYR A 422 -14.61 -35.75 35.66
N SER A 423 -14.50 -35.31 36.91
CA SER A 423 -14.27 -33.90 37.26
C SER A 423 -12.88 -33.41 36.87
N GLY A 424 -11.84 -34.22 37.12
CA GLY A 424 -10.46 -33.91 36.74
C GLY A 424 -10.25 -33.89 35.23
N LEU A 425 -10.86 -34.81 34.50
CA LEU A 425 -10.85 -34.85 33.03
C LEU A 425 -11.52 -33.60 32.44
N ASN A 426 -12.72 -33.24 32.92
CA ASN A 426 -13.40 -32.01 32.48
C ASN A 426 -12.60 -30.75 32.82
N SER A 427 -11.94 -30.70 33.98
CA SER A 427 -11.02 -29.61 34.34
C SER A 427 -9.79 -29.58 33.41
N GLY A 428 -9.25 -30.72 33.01
CA GLY A 428 -8.15 -30.83 32.05
C GLY A 428 -8.54 -30.37 30.64
N VAL A 429 -9.74 -30.73 30.16
CA VAL A 429 -10.28 -30.24 28.88
C VAL A 429 -10.51 -28.73 28.93
N GLY A 430 -11.10 -28.22 30.02
CA GLY A 430 -11.28 -26.78 30.25
C GLY A 430 -9.97 -26.00 30.30
N MET A 431 -8.95 -26.55 30.97
CA MET A 431 -7.58 -26.01 30.98
C MET A 431 -7.02 -25.90 29.56
N VAL A 432 -7.00 -26.99 28.78
CA VAL A 432 -6.44 -27.00 27.43
C VAL A 432 -7.16 -26.01 26.51
N PHE A 433 -8.50 -25.91 26.64
CA PHE A 433 -9.30 -24.93 25.91
C PHE A 433 -8.92 -23.48 26.28
N MET A 434 -8.90 -23.13 27.57
CA MET A 434 -8.57 -21.78 28.04
C MET A 434 -7.15 -21.37 27.66
N VAL A 435 -6.19 -22.29 27.83
CA VAL A 435 -4.79 -22.11 27.44
C VAL A 435 -4.65 -21.83 25.95
N SER A 436 -5.31 -22.63 25.11
CA SER A 436 -5.28 -22.47 23.65
C SER A 436 -5.92 -21.15 23.21
N LEU A 437 -7.02 -20.75 23.84
CA LEU A 437 -7.75 -19.51 23.56
C LEU A 437 -6.90 -18.28 23.94
N PHE A 438 -6.37 -18.20 25.16
CA PHE A 438 -5.54 -17.07 25.58
C PHE A 438 -4.25 -16.96 24.77
N SER A 439 -3.61 -18.09 24.46
CA SER A 439 -2.38 -18.12 23.65
C SER A 439 -2.62 -17.56 22.26
N SER A 440 -3.73 -17.92 21.61
CA SER A 440 -4.01 -17.52 20.23
C SER A 440 -4.55 -16.09 20.13
N MET A 441 -5.42 -15.68 21.05
CA MET A 441 -5.97 -14.32 21.10
C MET A 441 -4.89 -13.26 21.39
N ALA A 442 -3.86 -13.59 22.17
CA ALA A 442 -2.72 -12.71 22.40
C ALA A 442 -1.89 -12.45 21.11
N VAL A 443 -1.85 -13.40 20.18
CA VAL A 443 -1.15 -13.23 18.90
C VAL A 443 -2.02 -12.55 17.86
N PHE A 444 -3.32 -12.87 17.81
CA PHE A 444 -4.31 -12.14 17.00
C PHE A 444 -4.22 -10.61 17.23
N GLN A 445 -4.17 -10.17 18.49
CA GLN A 445 -4.09 -8.73 18.81
C GLN A 445 -2.75 -8.08 18.42
N SER A 446 -1.64 -8.83 18.41
CA SER A 446 -0.32 -8.26 18.11
C SER A 446 -0.01 -8.18 16.60
N VAL A 447 -0.57 -9.07 15.77
CA VAL A 447 -0.37 -9.02 14.30
C VAL A 447 -1.20 -7.92 13.61
N MET A 448 -2.33 -7.51 14.20
CA MET A 448 -3.21 -6.49 13.64
C MET A 448 -2.52 -5.15 13.34
N PRO A 449 -1.85 -4.46 14.29
CA PRO A 449 -1.22 -3.17 14.03
C PRO A 449 -0.07 -3.25 13.02
N LEU A 450 0.73 -4.32 13.05
CA LEU A 450 1.82 -4.55 12.10
C LEU A 450 1.28 -4.66 10.66
N SER A 451 0.21 -5.44 10.48
CA SER A 451 -0.45 -5.63 9.19
C SER A 451 -1.13 -4.35 8.66
N CYS A 452 -1.62 -3.49 9.57
CA CYS A 452 -2.17 -2.19 9.20
C CYS A 452 -1.10 -1.21 8.70
N ALA A 453 0.14 -1.25 9.22
CA ALA A 453 1.24 -0.41 8.75
C ALA A 453 1.68 -0.81 7.33
N GLU A 454 1.93 -2.11 7.09
CA GLU A 454 2.41 -2.64 5.80
C GLU A 454 1.43 -2.45 4.62
N ARG A 455 0.16 -2.15 4.93
CA ARG A 455 -0.90 -1.87 3.94
C ARG A 455 -0.57 -0.69 3.02
N ALA A 456 0.06 0.37 3.53
CA ALA A 456 0.37 1.56 2.72
C ALA A 456 1.56 1.36 1.76
N PRO A 457 2.72 0.83 2.20
CA PRO A 457 3.80 0.40 1.29
C PRO A 457 3.33 -0.56 0.20
N TYR A 458 2.49 -1.54 0.54
CA TYR A 458 1.93 -2.49 -0.43
C TYR A 458 1.14 -1.81 -1.55
N TYR A 459 0.25 -0.86 -1.24
CA TYR A 459 -0.50 -0.14 -2.28
C TYR A 459 0.41 0.73 -3.17
N ARG A 460 1.48 1.32 -2.60
CA ARG A 460 2.52 2.06 -3.35
C ARG A 460 3.23 1.14 -4.36
N GLU A 461 3.73 -0.01 -3.91
CA GLU A 461 4.47 -0.97 -4.73
C GLU A 461 3.58 -1.67 -5.78
N ARG A 462 2.33 -1.97 -5.43
CA ARG A 462 1.32 -2.48 -6.34
C ARG A 462 0.99 -1.48 -7.47
N ALA A 463 1.01 -0.18 -7.19
CA ALA A 463 0.83 0.86 -8.21
C ALA A 463 2.01 0.94 -9.21
N PHE A 464 3.20 0.43 -8.84
CA PHE A 464 4.36 0.33 -9.73
C PHE A 464 4.50 -1.04 -10.40
N GLN A 465 3.63 -2.01 -10.09
CA GLN A 465 3.67 -3.40 -10.56
C GLN A 465 5.03 -4.10 -10.33
N THR A 466 5.78 -3.71 -9.28
CA THR A 466 7.13 -4.22 -8.95
C THR A 466 7.15 -5.76 -8.81
N TYR A 467 6.04 -6.33 -8.35
CA TYR A 467 5.79 -7.76 -8.27
C TYR A 467 4.28 -8.05 -8.43
N ASN A 468 3.92 -9.29 -8.77
CA ASN A 468 2.54 -9.75 -8.73
C ASN A 468 2.03 -9.77 -7.28
N ALA A 469 0.82 -9.23 -7.04
CA ALA A 469 0.16 -9.21 -5.73
C ALA A 469 0.06 -10.62 -5.08
N PHE A 470 0.02 -11.68 -5.89
CA PHE A 470 0.11 -13.07 -5.40
C PHE A 470 1.39 -13.33 -4.59
N TRP A 471 2.54 -12.78 -4.99
CA TRP A 471 3.81 -13.02 -4.30
C TRP A 471 3.96 -12.24 -2.99
N TYR A 472 3.31 -11.09 -2.86
CA TYR A 472 3.15 -10.40 -1.58
C TYR A 472 2.38 -11.28 -0.58
N PHE A 473 1.21 -11.80 -1.01
CA PHE A 473 0.41 -12.72 -0.20
C PHE A 473 1.18 -13.98 0.21
N VAL A 474 1.87 -14.64 -0.72
CA VAL A 474 2.73 -15.80 -0.40
C VAL A 474 3.81 -15.44 0.62
N SER A 475 4.38 -14.24 0.54
CA SER A 475 5.46 -13.81 1.43
C SER A 475 4.97 -13.44 2.83
N SER A 476 3.83 -12.74 2.96
CA SER A 476 3.18 -12.45 4.25
C SER A 476 2.64 -13.72 4.93
N THR A 477 2.26 -14.74 4.16
CA THR A 477 1.91 -16.06 4.67
C THR A 477 3.14 -16.81 5.20
N VAL A 478 4.20 -16.93 4.39
CA VAL A 478 5.38 -17.77 4.70
C VAL A 478 6.22 -17.22 5.86
N VAL A 479 6.27 -15.90 6.05
CA VAL A 479 7.09 -15.30 7.13
C VAL A 479 6.60 -15.65 8.53
N GLU A 480 5.28 -15.78 8.77
CA GLU A 480 4.75 -16.04 10.12
C GLU A 480 5.09 -17.44 10.63
N ILE A 481 5.32 -18.42 9.74
CA ILE A 481 5.37 -19.85 10.09
C ILE A 481 6.53 -20.16 11.07
N PRO A 482 7.81 -19.84 10.80
CA PRO A 482 8.89 -20.16 11.73
C PRO A 482 8.72 -19.46 13.08
N TYR A 483 8.27 -18.20 13.03
CA TYR A 483 8.05 -17.34 14.19
C TYR A 483 6.93 -17.85 15.11
N CYS A 484 5.81 -18.31 14.56
CA CYS A 484 4.72 -18.93 15.32
C CYS A 484 5.13 -20.28 15.91
N PHE A 485 5.82 -21.12 15.14
CA PHE A 485 6.27 -22.45 15.59
C PHE A 485 7.31 -22.35 16.72
N VAL A 486 8.25 -21.40 16.68
CA VAL A 486 9.19 -21.15 17.79
C VAL A 486 8.47 -20.61 19.04
N SER A 487 7.52 -19.67 18.88
CA SER A 487 6.71 -19.15 20.00
C SER A 487 5.95 -20.26 20.72
N THR A 488 5.30 -21.13 19.95
CA THR A 488 4.50 -22.24 20.48
C THR A 488 5.35 -23.41 20.97
N PHE A 489 6.59 -23.55 20.48
CA PHE A 489 7.56 -24.50 21.03
C PHE A 489 7.98 -24.10 22.44
N LEU A 490 8.37 -22.83 22.65
CA LEU A 490 8.71 -22.31 23.98
C LEU A 490 7.52 -22.39 24.94
N PHE A 491 6.32 -22.06 24.47
CA PHE A 491 5.08 -22.25 25.23
C PHE A 491 4.91 -23.72 25.67
N THR A 492 4.93 -24.65 24.70
CA THR A 492 4.61 -26.06 24.94
C THR A 492 5.66 -26.74 25.81
N PHE A 493 6.95 -26.48 25.55
CA PHE A 493 8.05 -27.06 26.31
C PHE A 493 7.99 -26.71 27.80
N ILE A 494 7.54 -25.49 28.13
CA ILE A 494 7.27 -25.12 29.52
C ILE A 494 5.94 -25.76 29.98
N PHE A 495 4.81 -25.36 29.37
CA PHE A 495 3.48 -25.67 29.86
C PHE A 495 3.19 -27.17 29.99
N TYR A 496 3.53 -27.97 28.97
CA TYR A 496 3.16 -29.39 28.90
C TYR A 496 3.75 -30.19 30.07
N TYR A 497 5.05 -30.05 30.32
CA TYR A 497 5.72 -30.74 31.42
C TYR A 497 5.42 -30.12 32.79
N PHE A 498 5.18 -28.80 32.86
CA PHE A 498 4.88 -28.11 34.13
C PHE A 498 3.49 -28.50 34.69
N VAL A 499 2.51 -28.77 33.82
CA VAL A 499 1.21 -29.36 34.18
C VAL A 499 1.32 -30.84 34.55
N GLY A 500 2.42 -31.51 34.21
CA GLY A 500 2.65 -32.93 34.49
C GLY A 500 2.19 -33.88 33.38
N PHE A 501 1.95 -33.40 32.15
CA PHE A 501 1.77 -34.29 31.01
C PHE A 501 3.09 -34.99 30.64
N THR A 502 3.00 -36.22 30.14
CA THR A 502 4.16 -37.09 29.88
C THR A 502 4.17 -37.62 28.44
N GLY A 503 5.30 -38.22 28.04
CA GLY A 503 5.50 -38.78 26.70
C GLY A 503 5.93 -37.74 25.65
N PHE A 504 6.91 -38.11 24.83
CA PHE A 504 7.48 -37.24 23.79
C PHE A 504 6.53 -37.06 22.60
N THR A 505 6.00 -38.15 22.04
CA THR A 505 5.13 -38.09 20.85
C THR A 505 3.87 -37.23 21.07
N PRO A 506 3.14 -37.35 22.19
CA PRO A 506 1.99 -36.48 22.44
C PRO A 506 2.38 -35.02 22.68
N ALA A 507 3.56 -34.74 23.26
CA ALA A 507 4.07 -33.37 23.40
C ALA A 507 4.36 -32.71 22.03
N VAL A 508 4.92 -33.47 21.08
CA VAL A 508 5.17 -33.00 19.70
C VAL A 508 3.85 -32.76 18.95
N LEU A 509 2.86 -33.64 19.12
CA LEU A 509 1.52 -33.47 18.53
C LEU A 509 0.76 -32.29 19.15
N PHE A 510 0.85 -32.10 20.47
CA PHE A 510 0.28 -30.95 21.17
C PHE A 510 0.91 -29.64 20.70
N TRP A 511 2.25 -29.59 20.61
CA TRP A 511 2.97 -28.44 20.04
C TRP A 511 2.44 -28.10 18.64
N LEU A 512 2.41 -29.08 17.73
CA LEU A 512 1.98 -28.87 16.34
C LEU A 512 0.51 -28.42 16.25
N ALA A 513 -0.38 -28.96 17.09
CA ALA A 513 -1.77 -28.50 17.17
C ALA A 513 -1.88 -27.04 17.65
N CYS A 514 -1.13 -26.67 18.69
CA CYS A 514 -1.06 -25.28 19.17
C CYS A 514 -0.41 -24.34 18.14
N SER A 515 0.62 -24.78 17.41
CA SER A 515 1.24 -24.01 16.32
C SER A 515 0.23 -23.72 15.20
N LEU A 516 -0.56 -24.71 14.79
CA LEU A 516 -1.57 -24.54 13.75
C LEU A 516 -2.73 -23.62 14.19
N LEU A 517 -3.18 -23.73 15.45
CA LEU A 517 -4.22 -22.86 15.99
C LEU A 517 -3.77 -21.40 16.07
N VAL A 518 -2.57 -21.14 16.60
CA VAL A 518 -2.00 -19.78 16.65
C VAL A 518 -1.79 -19.23 15.25
N LEU A 519 -1.36 -20.05 14.29
CA LEU A 519 -1.17 -19.63 12.89
C LEU A 519 -2.50 -19.30 12.19
N MET A 520 -3.57 -20.04 12.49
CA MET A 520 -4.92 -19.73 12.00
C MET A 520 -5.41 -18.36 12.50
N GLU A 521 -5.23 -18.07 13.79
CA GLU A 521 -5.62 -16.79 14.39
C GLU A 521 -4.73 -15.62 13.93
N VAL A 522 -3.45 -15.87 13.64
CA VAL A 522 -2.56 -14.91 12.95
C VAL A 522 -3.12 -14.52 11.58
N TYR A 523 -3.47 -15.48 10.74
CA TYR A 523 -4.01 -15.19 9.41
C TYR A 523 -5.41 -14.56 9.48
N LEU A 524 -6.21 -14.87 10.51
CA LEU A 524 -7.47 -14.18 10.78
C LEU A 524 -7.22 -12.70 11.13
N GLY A 525 -6.26 -12.41 12.00
CA GLY A 525 -5.85 -11.04 12.34
C GLY A 525 -5.35 -10.26 11.12
N GLN A 526 -4.52 -10.86 10.27
CA GLN A 526 -4.09 -10.26 9.00
C GLN A 526 -5.30 -9.95 8.08
N PHE A 527 -6.26 -10.87 7.95
CA PHE A 527 -7.49 -10.65 7.17
C PHE A 527 -8.30 -9.45 7.68
N PHE A 528 -8.46 -9.30 9.00
CA PHE A 528 -9.12 -8.13 9.59
C PHE A 528 -8.39 -6.82 9.28
N SER A 529 -7.05 -6.79 9.32
CA SER A 529 -6.27 -5.59 9.00
C SER A 529 -6.26 -5.20 7.52
N PHE A 530 -6.40 -6.17 6.60
CA PHE A 530 -6.54 -5.89 5.16
C PHE A 530 -7.98 -5.56 4.73
N SER A 531 -9.00 -5.89 5.54
CA SER A 531 -10.38 -5.45 5.32
C SER A 531 -10.49 -3.92 5.24
N PRO A 532 -11.34 -3.34 4.37
CA PRO A 532 -11.65 -1.91 4.46
C PRO A 532 -12.39 -1.57 5.79
N PRO A 533 -12.14 -0.39 6.38
CA PRO A 533 -12.93 0.11 7.51
C PRO A 533 -14.40 0.32 7.10
N ALA A 534 -15.30 0.37 8.08
CA ALA A 534 -16.75 0.19 7.88
C ALA A 534 -17.37 1.08 6.79
N TYR A 535 -17.00 2.37 6.74
CA TYR A 535 -17.52 3.31 5.73
C TYR A 535 -17.02 3.03 4.30
N ALA A 536 -15.90 2.30 4.16
CA ALA A 536 -15.25 1.99 2.89
C ALA A 536 -15.60 0.58 2.35
N ILE A 537 -16.42 -0.19 3.06
CA ILE A 537 -16.92 -1.49 2.58
C ILE A 537 -17.88 -1.24 1.41
N PRO A 538 -17.64 -1.79 0.19
CA PRO A 538 -18.58 -1.66 -0.91
C PRO A 538 -19.93 -2.31 -0.57
N SER A 539 -21.04 -1.68 -0.96
CA SER A 539 -22.41 -2.09 -0.56
C SER A 539 -22.82 -3.53 -0.94
N ALA A 540 -22.07 -4.21 -1.80
CA ALA A 540 -22.25 -5.64 -2.10
C ALA A 540 -21.75 -6.58 -0.98
N TYR A 541 -20.93 -6.08 -0.06
CA TYR A 541 -20.26 -6.87 0.99
C TYR A 541 -20.58 -6.42 2.42
N THR A 542 -21.34 -5.32 2.62
CA THR A 542 -21.69 -4.81 3.96
C THR A 542 -22.48 -5.82 4.79
N TRP A 543 -23.31 -6.66 4.16
CA TRP A 543 -24.04 -7.74 4.83
C TRP A 543 -23.13 -8.73 5.59
N LEU A 544 -21.90 -8.96 5.10
CA LEU A 544 -20.92 -9.83 5.77
C LEU A 544 -20.37 -9.19 7.06
N TYR A 545 -20.26 -7.86 7.06
CA TYR A 545 -19.92 -7.08 8.26
C TYR A 545 -21.11 -6.94 9.22
N ASP A 546 -22.35 -7.06 8.76
CA ASP A 546 -23.56 -6.96 9.59
C ASP A 546 -24.04 -8.31 10.19
N ILE A 547 -23.74 -9.44 9.55
CA ILE A 547 -24.14 -10.77 10.04
C ILE A 547 -23.30 -11.27 11.24
N CYS A 548 -22.13 -10.67 11.49
CA CYS A 548 -21.17 -11.11 12.50
C CYS A 548 -21.64 -10.78 13.94
N PRO A 549 -22.05 -11.75 14.78
CA PRO A 549 -22.75 -11.42 16.04
C PRO A 549 -21.87 -10.78 17.11
N ILE A 550 -20.56 -11.10 17.14
CA ILE A 550 -19.62 -10.59 18.15
C ILE A 550 -19.30 -9.08 17.96
N LYS A 551 -19.57 -8.53 16.77
CA LYS A 551 -19.46 -7.10 16.47
C LYS A 551 -20.35 -6.25 17.39
N PHE A 552 -21.56 -6.70 17.71
CA PHE A 552 -22.52 -5.91 18.48
C PHE A 552 -22.07 -5.67 19.94
N PRO A 553 -21.68 -6.69 20.73
CA PRO A 553 -21.11 -6.46 22.06
C PRO A 553 -19.76 -5.73 22.02
N MET A 554 -18.88 -6.01 21.05
CA MET A 554 -17.63 -5.25 20.90
C MET A 554 -17.90 -3.76 20.61
N SER A 555 -18.88 -3.45 19.75
CA SER A 555 -19.31 -2.09 19.48
C SER A 555 -19.95 -1.39 20.68
N ILE A 556 -20.59 -2.12 21.60
CA ILE A 556 -21.09 -1.55 22.85
C ILE A 556 -19.92 -1.18 23.76
N LEU A 557 -19.00 -2.13 24.01
CA LEU A 557 -17.86 -1.94 24.89
C LEU A 557 -16.94 -0.80 24.41
N ILE A 558 -16.62 -0.76 23.11
CA ILE A 558 -15.78 0.29 22.53
C ILE A 558 -16.50 1.65 22.59
N ALA A 559 -17.79 1.71 22.22
CA ALA A 559 -18.50 2.99 22.19
C ALA A 559 -18.81 3.59 23.57
N LEU A 560 -18.96 2.74 24.60
CA LEU A 560 -19.09 3.17 25.99
C LEU A 560 -17.81 3.80 26.54
N VAL A 561 -16.62 3.29 26.16
CA VAL A 561 -15.33 3.73 26.72
C VAL A 561 -14.67 4.84 25.90
N PHE A 562 -14.79 4.80 24.57
CA PHE A 562 -13.99 5.62 23.66
C PHE A 562 -14.78 6.57 22.75
N SER A 563 -16.11 6.39 22.63
CA SER A 563 -16.95 7.22 21.76
C SER A 563 -17.86 8.20 22.52
N ASP A 564 -17.77 8.24 23.85
CA ASP A 564 -18.44 9.28 24.65
C ASP A 564 -17.66 10.60 24.60
N CYS A 565 -18.38 11.68 24.28
CA CYS A 565 -17.90 13.06 24.26
C CYS A 565 -19.07 13.99 23.93
N ASP A 566 -19.45 14.89 24.83
CA ASP A 566 -20.55 15.83 24.61
C ASP A 566 -20.23 16.91 23.58
N HIS A 567 -19.01 17.46 23.66
CA HIS A 567 -18.53 18.54 22.81
C HIS A 567 -17.11 18.21 22.31
N LEU A 568 -16.97 18.04 20.99
CA LEU A 568 -15.66 17.80 20.37
C LEU A 568 -14.77 19.03 20.54
N PRO A 569 -13.49 18.88 20.92
CA PRO A 569 -12.54 19.98 20.93
C PRO A 569 -12.28 20.51 19.52
N THR A 570 -12.06 21.81 19.40
CA THR A 570 -11.75 22.46 18.13
C THR A 570 -10.25 22.65 17.98
N TRP A 571 -9.68 22.15 16.88
CA TRP A 571 -8.29 22.46 16.51
C TRP A 571 -8.15 23.96 16.16
N ASN A 572 -7.15 24.63 16.74
CA ASN A 572 -6.80 26.00 16.38
C ASN A 572 -5.45 26.04 15.65
N GLU A 573 -5.50 26.31 14.34
CA GLU A 573 -4.33 26.43 13.47
C GLU A 573 -3.31 27.47 13.98
N ALA A 574 -3.78 28.57 14.59
CA ALA A 574 -2.92 29.66 15.06
C ALA A 574 -2.15 29.33 16.35
N SER A 575 -2.63 28.40 17.18
CA SER A 575 -1.96 27.96 18.41
C SER A 575 -1.43 26.53 18.34
N GLN A 576 -1.58 25.84 17.20
CA GLN A 576 -1.19 24.44 16.97
C GLN A 576 -1.64 23.50 18.12
N SER A 577 -2.87 23.72 18.59
CA SER A 577 -3.41 23.05 19.78
C SER A 577 -4.93 22.97 19.73
N TYR A 578 -5.48 21.98 20.43
CA TYR A 578 -6.91 21.82 20.62
C TYR A 578 -7.41 22.72 21.75
N ILE A 579 -8.49 23.44 21.47
CA ILE A 579 -9.23 24.25 22.44
C ILE A 579 -10.49 23.47 22.86
N ASN A 580 -10.92 23.64 24.12
CA ASN A 580 -12.07 22.95 24.73
C ASN A 580 -11.90 21.42 24.83
N VAL A 581 -10.69 20.93 25.10
CA VAL A 581 -10.46 19.50 25.42
C VAL A 581 -11.13 19.15 26.75
N ASN A 582 -12.20 18.37 26.70
CA ASN A 582 -12.88 17.87 27.89
C ASN A 582 -12.14 16.67 28.50
N SER A 583 -12.45 16.34 29.76
CA SER A 583 -11.86 15.22 30.51
C SER A 583 -12.25 13.83 30.00
N GLN A 584 -13.40 13.71 29.31
CA GLN A 584 -13.88 12.48 28.66
C GLN A 584 -12.84 11.91 27.67
N VAL A 585 -12.57 10.61 27.73
CA VAL A 585 -11.57 9.93 26.88
C VAL A 585 -11.86 10.13 25.38
N GLY A 586 -13.13 10.04 24.96
CA GLY A 586 -13.49 10.27 23.55
C GLY A 586 -13.29 11.71 23.06
N CYS A 587 -13.26 12.69 23.97
CA CYS A 587 -12.91 14.09 23.66
C CYS A 587 -11.40 14.34 23.61
N GLN A 588 -10.55 13.38 23.98
CA GLN A 588 -9.11 13.59 23.93
C GLN A 588 -8.61 13.53 22.48
N PRO A 589 -7.66 14.40 22.10
CA PRO A 589 -7.05 14.36 20.78
C PRO A 589 -6.17 13.11 20.64
N MET A 590 -6.25 12.44 19.49
CA MET A 590 -5.47 11.22 19.27
C MET A 590 -4.00 11.57 19.00
N THR A 591 -3.12 11.24 19.93
CA THR A 591 -1.67 11.24 19.69
C THR A 591 -1.31 10.14 18.69
N ASN A 592 -0.31 10.38 17.85
CA ASN A 592 0.20 9.40 16.87
C ASN A 592 -0.87 8.83 15.92
N ALA A 593 -1.86 9.65 15.53
CA ALA A 593 -2.87 9.29 14.54
C ALA A 593 -2.24 9.00 13.15
N PRO A 594 -2.85 8.13 12.30
CA PRO A 594 -2.31 7.83 10.97
C PRO A 594 -2.32 9.05 10.04
N GLU A 595 -1.24 9.27 9.28
CA GLU A 595 -1.01 10.44 8.37
C GLU A 595 -2.09 10.67 7.28
N THR A 596 -3.04 9.75 7.13
CA THR A 596 -4.21 9.88 6.26
C THR A 596 -5.32 10.74 6.87
N VAL A 597 -5.30 11.00 8.18
CA VAL A 597 -6.33 11.79 8.89
C VAL A 597 -5.66 12.74 9.87
N GLU A 598 -5.46 13.97 9.42
CA GLU A 598 -4.76 15.04 10.14
C GLU A 598 -5.73 15.68 11.15
N HIS A 599 -5.31 15.79 12.41
CA HIS A 599 -6.10 16.31 13.56
C HIS A 599 -7.46 15.62 13.81
N ILE A 600 -7.44 14.44 14.46
CA ILE A 600 -8.66 13.73 14.91
C ILE A 600 -8.72 13.47 16.43
N THR A 601 -9.94 13.33 16.95
CA THR A 601 -10.23 12.85 18.31
C THR A 601 -10.42 11.33 18.37
N ILE A 602 -10.35 10.77 19.58
CA ILE A 602 -10.59 9.33 19.82
C ILE A 602 -12.02 8.92 19.45
N LYS A 603 -13.02 9.80 19.66
CA LYS A 603 -14.40 9.57 19.21
C LYS A 603 -14.52 9.48 17.69
N GLU A 604 -13.93 10.42 16.95
CA GLU A 604 -13.98 10.42 15.49
C GLU A 604 -13.28 9.18 14.89
N TYR A 605 -12.14 8.78 15.47
CA TYR A 605 -11.44 7.55 15.09
C TYR A 605 -12.31 6.30 15.32
N THR A 606 -13.03 6.21 16.45
CA THR A 606 -13.89 5.04 16.73
C THR A 606 -15.16 5.01 15.87
N GLU A 607 -15.76 6.17 15.56
CA GLU A 607 -16.88 6.25 14.62
C GLU A 607 -16.49 5.84 13.19
N TYR A 608 -15.22 5.99 12.79
CA TYR A 608 -14.65 5.55 11.51
C TYR A 608 -14.74 4.02 11.30
N PHE A 609 -14.68 3.24 12.40
CA PHE A 609 -14.88 1.78 12.39
C PHE A 609 -16.35 1.36 12.58
N GLY A 610 -17.28 2.33 12.65
CA GLY A 610 -18.71 2.09 12.85
C GLY A 610 -19.15 1.99 14.31
N PHE A 611 -18.24 2.19 15.28
CA PHE A 611 -18.56 2.17 16.70
C PHE A 611 -19.10 3.54 17.12
N LYS A 612 -20.42 3.67 17.26
CA LYS A 612 -21.11 4.95 17.51
C LYS A 612 -21.91 4.93 18.81
N HIS A 613 -21.69 5.91 19.68
CA HIS A 613 -22.29 5.95 21.02
C HIS A 613 -23.83 5.96 20.98
N HIS A 614 -24.44 6.73 20.08
CA HIS A 614 -25.90 6.77 19.92
C HIS A 614 -26.54 5.44 19.44
N GLN A 615 -25.73 4.45 19.03
CA GLN A 615 -26.21 3.15 18.53
C GLN A 615 -26.13 2.03 19.59
N ILE A 616 -25.64 2.33 20.80
CA ILE A 616 -25.49 1.38 21.90
C ILE A 616 -26.81 0.64 22.21
N LEU A 617 -27.93 1.34 22.33
CA LEU A 617 -29.24 0.73 22.62
C LEU A 617 -29.69 -0.26 21.52
N ARG A 618 -29.50 0.09 20.24
CA ARG A 618 -29.81 -0.81 19.12
C ARG A 618 -28.93 -2.06 19.16
N ASN A 619 -27.63 -1.89 19.42
CA ASN A 619 -26.68 -2.99 19.49
C ASN A 619 -26.96 -3.91 20.70
N PHE A 620 -27.42 -3.37 21.84
CA PHE A 620 -27.91 -4.15 22.98
C PHE A 620 -29.12 -5.00 22.59
N GLY A 621 -30.14 -4.40 21.93
CA GLY A 621 -31.32 -5.12 21.46
C GLY A 621 -30.98 -6.27 20.50
N ILE A 622 -30.05 -6.05 19.56
CA ILE A 622 -29.55 -7.10 18.65
C ILE A 622 -28.83 -8.21 19.43
N THR A 623 -27.96 -7.84 20.38
CA THR A 623 -27.21 -8.81 21.21
C THR A 623 -28.16 -9.69 22.04
N ILE A 624 -29.19 -9.10 22.64
CA ILE A 624 -30.25 -9.84 23.36
C ILE A 624 -31.03 -10.75 22.42
N GLY A 625 -31.40 -10.27 21.23
CA GLY A 625 -32.08 -11.08 20.20
C GLY A 625 -31.27 -12.30 19.78
N VAL A 626 -29.96 -12.17 19.61
CA VAL A 626 -29.05 -13.28 19.31
C VAL A 626 -28.98 -14.28 20.47
N ILE A 627 -28.92 -13.82 21.72
CA ILE A 627 -28.94 -14.70 22.90
C ILE A 627 -30.25 -15.51 22.97
N VAL A 628 -31.39 -14.86 22.71
CA VAL A 628 -32.71 -15.52 22.66
C VAL A 628 -32.78 -16.54 21.51
N LEU A 629 -32.26 -16.21 20.31
CA LEU A 629 -32.20 -17.13 19.17
C LEU A 629 -31.41 -18.40 19.49
N PHE A 630 -30.20 -18.27 20.06
CA PHE A 630 -29.40 -19.43 20.47
C PHE A 630 -30.08 -20.25 21.57
N ARG A 631 -30.82 -19.63 22.50
CA ARG A 631 -31.62 -20.35 23.51
C ARG A 631 -32.79 -21.11 22.90
N ILE A 632 -33.45 -20.56 21.88
CA ILE A 632 -34.51 -21.26 21.12
C ILE A 632 -33.91 -22.46 20.37
N TRP A 633 -32.77 -22.29 19.68
CA TRP A 633 -32.08 -23.40 19.02
C TRP A 633 -31.64 -24.49 20.00
N ALA A 634 -31.13 -24.14 21.18
CA ALA A 634 -30.80 -25.11 22.22
C ALA A 634 -32.04 -25.87 22.73
N ALA A 635 -33.19 -25.19 22.90
CA ALA A 635 -34.45 -25.83 23.29
C ALA A 635 -35.01 -26.76 22.18
N LEU A 636 -34.86 -26.38 20.91
CA LEU A 636 -35.20 -27.24 19.77
C LEU A 636 -34.29 -28.47 19.69
N ALA A 637 -32.97 -28.30 19.90
CA ALA A 637 -32.02 -29.40 19.95
C ALA A 637 -32.37 -30.40 21.06
N LEU A 638 -32.61 -29.92 22.29
CA LEU A 638 -33.05 -30.76 23.42
C LEU A 638 -34.38 -31.48 23.17
N ARG A 639 -35.28 -30.93 22.35
CA ARG A 639 -36.58 -31.53 22.02
C ARG A 639 -36.52 -32.57 20.89
N TYR A 640 -35.63 -32.38 19.91
CA TYR A 640 -35.64 -33.18 18.66
C TYR A 640 -34.37 -34.00 18.42
N ILE A 641 -33.28 -33.77 19.16
CA ILE A 641 -32.00 -34.48 19.00
C ILE A 641 -31.72 -35.32 20.25
N ASN A 642 -32.25 -36.55 20.27
CA ASN A 642 -31.94 -37.51 21.32
C ASN A 642 -30.70 -38.34 20.93
N HIS A 643 -29.58 -38.12 21.62
CA HIS A 643 -28.34 -38.86 21.42
C HIS A 643 -28.25 -40.17 22.22
N GLN A 644 -29.20 -40.49 23.10
CA GLN A 644 -29.15 -41.66 23.99
C GLN A 644 -29.89 -42.89 23.45
N THR A 645 -30.84 -42.72 22.53
CA THR A 645 -31.47 -43.84 21.80
C THR A 645 -30.46 -44.47 20.86
N LYS A 646 -29.90 -45.61 21.26
CA LYS A 646 -29.07 -46.45 20.38
C LYS A 646 -29.87 -46.85 19.14
N TRP A 647 -29.19 -46.92 18.00
CA TRP A 647 -29.76 -47.43 16.74
C TRP A 647 -30.21 -48.90 16.82
N SER A 648 -29.86 -49.65 17.86
CA SER A 648 -30.43 -50.96 18.17
C SER A 648 -31.95 -50.94 18.30
N ASP A 649 -32.47 -49.89 18.93
CA ASP A 649 -33.86 -49.86 19.38
C ASP A 649 -34.78 -49.50 18.20
N THR A 650 -34.30 -48.62 17.31
CA THR A 650 -34.90 -48.37 15.99
C THR A 650 -34.94 -49.65 15.15
N LEU A 651 -33.89 -50.48 15.19
CA LEU A 651 -33.85 -51.75 14.47
C LEU A 651 -34.81 -52.79 15.08
N TYR A 652 -34.94 -52.84 16.41
CA TYR A 652 -35.91 -53.68 17.12
C TYR A 652 -37.37 -53.28 16.86
N MET A 653 -37.63 -51.98 16.74
CA MET A 653 -38.95 -51.47 16.32
C MET A 653 -39.24 -51.81 14.85
N LEU A 654 -38.24 -51.71 13.96
CA LEU A 654 -38.40 -52.07 12.54
C LEU A 654 -38.55 -53.58 12.30
N THR A 655 -38.06 -54.44 13.19
CA THR A 655 -38.29 -55.91 13.10
C THR A 655 -39.59 -56.36 13.76
N THR A 656 -40.10 -55.64 14.75
CA THR A 656 -41.38 -55.98 15.41
C THR A 656 -42.61 -55.45 14.66
N VAL A 657 -42.51 -54.33 13.94
CA VAL A 657 -43.61 -53.81 13.09
C VAL A 657 -43.66 -54.54 11.73
N ARG A 658 -43.96 -55.85 11.75
CA ARG A 658 -44.18 -56.66 10.54
C ARG A 658 -45.44 -57.52 10.58
N THR A 659 -46.56 -56.94 11.04
CA THR A 659 -47.92 -57.44 10.76
C THR A 659 -48.80 -56.31 10.25
N GLY A 660 -49.19 -56.34 8.96
CA GLY A 660 -50.00 -55.30 8.31
C GLY A 660 -49.47 -54.89 6.93
N PRO A 661 -50.22 -55.11 5.83
CA PRO A 661 -49.73 -54.85 4.47
C PRO A 661 -50.16 -53.48 3.93
N ILE A 662 -49.21 -52.56 3.69
CA ILE A 662 -49.41 -51.36 2.87
C ILE A 662 -48.30 -51.28 1.81
N LYS A 663 -48.67 -51.09 0.54
CA LYS A 663 -47.74 -51.02 -0.60
C LYS A 663 -47.30 -49.58 -0.87
N LEU A 664 -45.99 -49.31 -0.91
CA LEU A 664 -45.43 -48.10 -1.51
C LEU A 664 -44.08 -48.39 -2.22
N PRO A 665 -44.07 -48.67 -3.53
CA PRO A 665 -42.88 -49.13 -4.25
C PRO A 665 -42.05 -47.96 -4.83
N LEU A 666 -41.52 -47.08 -3.99
CA LEU A 666 -40.64 -45.98 -4.45
C LEU A 666 -39.36 -45.77 -3.62
N VAL A 667 -39.38 -46.04 -2.31
CA VAL A 667 -38.25 -45.74 -1.41
C VAL A 667 -37.14 -46.81 -1.48
N ALA A 668 -37.49 -48.07 -1.75
CA ALA A 668 -36.55 -49.19 -1.75
C ALA A 668 -35.43 -49.08 -2.81
N SER A 669 -35.71 -48.43 -3.96
CA SER A 669 -34.74 -48.29 -5.05
C SER A 669 -33.55 -47.41 -4.63
N LEU A 670 -33.80 -46.31 -3.91
CA LEU A 670 -32.77 -45.36 -3.48
C LEU A 670 -31.91 -45.91 -2.33
N ALA A 671 -32.50 -46.71 -1.44
CA ALA A 671 -31.75 -47.33 -0.33
C ALA A 671 -30.73 -48.37 -0.82
N SER A 672 -31.06 -49.15 -1.86
CA SER A 672 -30.18 -50.20 -2.39
C SER A 672 -28.93 -49.65 -3.09
N GLU A 673 -29.00 -48.43 -3.64
CA GLU A 673 -27.93 -47.84 -4.44
C GLU A 673 -26.89 -47.10 -3.58
N MET A 674 -27.28 -46.60 -2.39
CA MET A 674 -26.35 -45.99 -1.44
C MET A 674 -25.56 -47.01 -0.59
N LEU A 675 -26.15 -48.17 -0.28
CA LEU A 675 -25.53 -49.17 0.61
C LEU A 675 -24.33 -49.91 -0.01
N THR A 676 -24.15 -49.87 -1.34
CA THR A 676 -23.14 -50.65 -2.06
C THR A 676 -21.78 -49.94 -2.26
N ARG A 677 -21.53 -48.80 -1.61
CA ARG A 677 -20.36 -47.94 -1.93
C ARG A 677 -19.42 -47.51 -0.80
N SER A 678 -19.58 -47.96 0.44
CA SER A 678 -18.66 -47.55 1.54
C SER A 678 -18.55 -48.56 2.70
N ILE A 679 -18.07 -49.78 2.42
CA ILE A 679 -17.47 -50.66 3.44
C ILE A 679 -16.26 -51.37 2.82
N GLU A 680 -15.06 -51.02 3.26
CA GLU A 680 -13.90 -51.94 3.27
C GLU A 680 -13.78 -52.53 4.69
N PRO A 681 -13.25 -53.76 4.84
CA PRO A 681 -13.33 -54.49 6.10
C PRO A 681 -12.31 -54.01 7.14
N ILE A 682 -12.73 -53.98 8.40
CA ILE A 682 -11.84 -53.90 9.56
C ILE A 682 -11.60 -55.33 10.06
N GLU A 683 -10.34 -55.69 10.26
CA GLU A 683 -9.94 -57.00 10.78
C GLU A 683 -10.42 -57.22 12.22
N ILE A 684 -10.87 -58.44 12.53
CA ILE A 684 -11.19 -58.88 13.89
C ILE A 684 -10.22 -60.02 14.22
N GLU A 685 -9.27 -59.75 15.11
CA GLU A 685 -8.26 -60.72 15.52
C GLU A 685 -8.89 -61.79 16.44
N GLU A 686 -8.72 -63.08 16.11
CA GLU A 686 -9.28 -64.19 16.88
C GLU A 686 -8.55 -64.40 18.22
N LYS A 687 -9.32 -64.70 19.29
CA LYS A 687 -8.79 -65.38 20.49
C LYS A 687 -9.86 -66.05 21.35
N ILE A 688 -10.51 -67.08 20.81
CA ILE A 688 -11.29 -68.05 21.60
C ILE A 688 -10.94 -69.47 21.14
N THR A 689 -10.12 -70.17 21.91
CA THR A 689 -9.80 -71.58 21.66
C THR A 689 -9.59 -72.33 22.98
N VAL A 690 -10.52 -73.24 23.31
CA VAL A 690 -10.38 -74.37 24.25
C VAL A 690 -10.00 -74.02 25.70
N LEU A 691 -11.01 -73.91 26.56
CA LEU A 691 -11.47 -75.06 27.37
C LEU A 691 -12.95 -74.91 27.77
#